data_AF-A0A970TXH6-F1
#
_entry.id   AF-A0A970TXH6-F1
#
_cell.length_a   1.000
_cell.length_b   1.000
_cell.length_c   1.000
_cell.angle_alpha   90.00
_cell.angle_beta   90.00
_cell.angle_gamma   90.00
#
_symmetry.space_group_name_H-M   'P 1'
#
loop_
_entity.id
_entity.type
_entity.pdbx_description
1 polymer ?
#
loop_
_entity_poly.entity_id
_entity_poly.type
_entity_poly.pdbx_seq_one_letter_code
_entity_poly.pdbx_strand_id
1 'polypeptide(L)'
;MLQRFVLYGILLLGISTAFADLLVGETDYLRWTVDEAGHTASFMDKSTGRNLISEEAKVPLCRLKKAEEALSLTAIQQKDETLILSFGDNEIEVVLHVELLPRYIILSVLSISDDAVDELEFLNVPLNIKGTVEEAFHVCALALNLQTKVVDIPGPSKHLLATAFKRFGIPGASVAITAAPAEALRGILQEVVAAAEDLPKHLDASVPPIGGPWALDRPGNRGSYLFDFGSLTEETVDEWIELVQQLGFNQIDFHTGSSLRFGDCVPNPKLFPKGRASVKAVIDKLHDAGIAAGLHTYAFFIAKDSVYVSPKPDPRLGKDAVFSLTDAVDAEAVTIPVAESTADVSLKTGFFARNSVTLQIDDELIVFSGVTSEAPFAFTECKRGVHGTQAASHAAGAPVYKLKECFGLFTPDGDSSLLAEVAANTADTFNECGFDMMYMDALDGEDILAGGEYGWHYGAKFVYEIANRINRPALFEMSTFHHHLWCVRARMGAWDHPTRAHKRFIDRHCDANIEGARMYLPMNLGWWAVKNWQDGTASAWSEPTYTDDIEYLLCKALGNDMCLSLMGVNPQNIGDMPMYQRLMPLFKRYEDLRHEGTVSESIKKELRSPGKEFVLEINEDETPRFRPAFYDKHRVDSLEAWNATWTMDNPFDRQEAWLRIEALMGVAPYDSEEAVVVEDFSDPDAFTVRKAIDGVQASLERTEDVVQIGDYSGRFTAASKRDAALGSWAQIGRTASPPLNLANKPALGVWVHGDCSGALINLQVLSAAYTGDGGTGDHYITLDFSGWRYFSLVEFESERISDLAWPYGNIYSIYREGVDFKAVESFSLWCNNLPPQEEMACALSPVKALPLVDLPLRNPVLTINGVELRFHVEILCGTSLELHDANTWILYGKKGEELARGTAEGEVPILEEGANQIRFAWDINGDVEARARVTLRSLGGTLAAD
;
A
#
# COMPACT_ATOMS: atom_id res chain seq x y z
N MET A 1 -13.60 71.23 -65.23
CA MET A 1 -14.68 70.24 -65.42
C MET A 1 -14.52 69.17 -64.36
N LEU A 2 -15.56 68.96 -63.53
CA LEU A 2 -15.93 67.81 -62.66
C LEU A 2 -14.82 67.02 -61.93
N GLN A 3 -14.91 66.64 -60.65
CA GLN A 3 -15.96 66.68 -59.64
C GLN A 3 -15.34 66.51 -58.23
N ARG A 4 -16.06 67.00 -57.22
CA ARG A 4 -15.71 67.09 -55.79
C ARG A 4 -15.57 65.73 -55.09
N PHE A 5 -14.62 65.64 -54.15
CA PHE A 5 -14.74 64.80 -52.96
C PHE A 5 -14.53 65.70 -51.73
N VAL A 6 -15.50 65.70 -50.81
CA VAL A 6 -15.47 66.47 -49.56
C VAL A 6 -15.40 65.47 -48.41
N LEU A 7 -14.34 65.61 -47.60
CA LEU A 7 -14.14 64.96 -46.32
C LEU A 7 -15.24 65.38 -45.33
N TYR A 8 -15.86 64.42 -44.64
CA TYR A 8 -16.47 64.63 -43.33
C TYR A 8 -16.06 63.47 -42.43
N GLY A 9 -15.34 63.79 -41.35
CA GLY A 9 -15.01 62.86 -40.28
C GLY A 9 -16.21 62.65 -39.36
N ILE A 10 -16.39 61.41 -38.91
CA ILE A 10 -17.16 61.07 -37.73
C ILE A 10 -16.23 60.24 -36.85
N LEU A 11 -15.81 60.84 -35.72
CA LEU A 11 -15.22 60.18 -34.58
C LEU A 11 -16.30 59.29 -33.95
N LEU A 12 -16.13 57.97 -34.00
CA LEU A 12 -16.82 57.05 -33.11
C LEU A 12 -15.81 56.67 -32.01
N LEU A 13 -15.87 57.41 -30.90
CA LEU A 13 -15.30 57.01 -29.62
C LEU A 13 -16.07 55.79 -29.15
N GLY A 14 -15.56 54.60 -29.45
CA GLY A 14 -15.92 53.38 -28.73
C GLY A 14 -15.36 53.48 -27.32
N ILE A 15 -16.16 53.96 -26.37
CA ILE A 15 -15.88 53.78 -24.95
C ILE A 15 -16.12 52.29 -24.67
N SER A 16 -15.05 51.50 -24.74
CA SER A 16 -14.98 50.23 -24.01
C SER A 16 -14.99 50.61 -22.53
N THR A 17 -16.13 50.46 -21.88
CA THR A 17 -16.14 50.33 -20.42
C THR A 17 -15.51 48.98 -20.13
N ALA A 18 -14.22 48.97 -19.82
CA ALA A 18 -13.62 47.85 -19.13
C ALA A 18 -14.33 47.78 -17.76
N PHE A 19 -15.26 46.83 -17.62
CA PHE A 19 -15.80 46.50 -16.32
C PHE A 19 -14.65 45.96 -15.46
N ALA A 20 -14.50 46.50 -14.25
CA ALA A 20 -13.42 46.07 -13.36
C ALA A 20 -13.78 44.70 -12.77
N ASP A 21 -12.80 43.78 -12.74
CA ASP A 21 -12.97 42.48 -12.09
C ASP A 21 -13.46 42.64 -10.64
N LEU A 22 -14.36 41.75 -10.23
CA LEU A 22 -14.94 41.70 -8.90
C LEU A 22 -13.90 41.17 -7.89
N LEU A 23 -13.70 41.89 -6.79
CA LEU A 23 -12.76 41.50 -5.73
C LEU A 23 -13.43 40.50 -4.79
N VAL A 24 -13.03 39.23 -4.88
CA VAL A 24 -13.50 38.20 -3.94
C VAL A 24 -12.91 38.47 -2.55
N GLY A 25 -11.60 38.74 -2.46
CA GLY A 25 -10.94 39.01 -1.20
C GLY A 25 -9.47 39.38 -1.31
N GLU A 26 -8.93 39.97 -0.25
CA GLU A 26 -7.52 40.29 -0.11
C GLU A 26 -7.02 39.93 1.29
N THR A 27 -5.96 39.13 1.37
CA THR A 27 -5.24 38.78 2.61
C THR A 27 -3.89 39.50 2.64
N ASP A 28 -3.07 39.25 3.64
CA ASP A 28 -1.68 39.73 3.72
C ASP A 28 -0.85 39.29 2.49
N TYR A 29 -1.14 38.11 1.93
CA TYR A 29 -0.34 37.46 0.89
C TYR A 29 -1.03 37.30 -0.46
N LEU A 30 -2.37 37.28 -0.48
CA LEU A 30 -3.17 36.99 -1.67
C LEU A 30 -4.08 38.15 -2.03
N ARG A 31 -4.24 38.41 -3.33
CA ARG A 31 -5.37 39.17 -3.88
C ARG A 31 -6.10 38.33 -4.92
N TRP A 32 -7.41 38.14 -4.74
CA TRP A 32 -8.22 37.27 -5.59
C TRP A 32 -9.39 38.03 -6.24
N THR A 33 -9.47 37.99 -7.58
CA THR A 33 -10.54 38.61 -8.37
C THR A 33 -11.17 37.63 -9.35
N VAL A 34 -12.44 37.89 -9.69
CA VAL A 34 -13.24 37.12 -10.65
C VAL A 34 -13.87 38.05 -11.70
N ASP A 35 -14.06 37.56 -12.91
CA ASP A 35 -14.76 38.31 -13.97
C ASP A 35 -16.29 38.20 -13.83
N GLU A 36 -17.03 38.96 -14.66
CA GLU A 36 -18.51 38.97 -14.64
C GLU A 36 -19.14 37.62 -15.00
N ALA A 37 -18.42 36.78 -15.73
CA ALA A 37 -18.84 35.42 -16.06
C ALA A 37 -18.46 34.42 -14.94
N GLY A 38 -17.86 34.91 -13.85
CA GLY A 38 -17.50 34.12 -12.68
C GLY A 38 -16.29 33.22 -12.87
N HIS A 39 -15.40 33.52 -13.81
CA HIS A 39 -14.09 32.88 -13.88
C HIS A 39 -13.10 33.61 -12.97
N THR A 40 -12.14 32.90 -12.38
CA THR A 40 -11.06 33.56 -11.66
C THR A 40 -10.20 34.36 -12.65
N ALA A 41 -10.22 35.69 -12.51
CA ALA A 41 -9.47 36.61 -13.36
C ALA A 41 -8.03 36.78 -12.85
N SER A 42 -7.84 36.84 -11.54
CA SER A 42 -6.52 36.93 -10.92
C SER A 42 -6.48 36.24 -9.56
N PHE A 43 -5.45 35.43 -9.33
CA PHE A 43 -5.11 34.84 -8.03
C PHE A 43 -3.64 35.21 -7.75
N MET A 44 -3.43 36.40 -7.19
CA MET A 44 -2.13 37.06 -7.21
C MET A 44 -1.40 36.94 -5.86
N ASP A 45 -0.17 36.43 -5.91
CA ASP A 45 0.80 36.59 -4.82
C ASP A 45 1.20 38.07 -4.73
N LYS A 46 0.81 38.72 -3.62
CA LYS A 46 1.04 40.14 -3.37
C LYS A 46 2.51 40.49 -3.20
N SER A 47 3.33 39.53 -2.77
CA SER A 47 4.75 39.78 -2.50
C SER A 47 5.56 39.91 -3.80
N THR A 48 5.22 39.12 -4.82
CA THR A 48 5.92 39.11 -6.11
C THR A 48 5.15 39.80 -7.22
N GLY A 49 3.84 40.03 -7.04
CA GLY A 49 2.92 40.49 -8.09
C GLY A 49 2.61 39.41 -9.13
N ARG A 50 3.04 38.16 -8.91
CA ARG A 50 2.79 37.04 -9.83
C ARG A 50 1.33 36.59 -9.71
N ASN A 51 0.62 36.59 -10.83
CA ASN A 51 -0.66 35.91 -10.94
C ASN A 51 -0.43 34.40 -11.09
N LEU A 52 -1.11 33.60 -10.28
CA LEU A 52 -1.02 32.14 -10.26
C LEU A 52 -2.03 31.47 -11.19
N ILE A 53 -2.81 32.23 -11.96
CA ILE A 53 -3.73 31.72 -12.99
C ILE A 53 -3.15 32.00 -14.39
N SER A 54 -3.34 31.08 -15.32
CA SER A 54 -3.13 31.29 -16.76
C SER A 54 -4.48 31.38 -17.49
N GLU A 55 -4.52 32.07 -18.64
CA GLU A 55 -5.74 32.15 -19.47
C GLU A 55 -6.25 30.76 -19.90
N GLU A 56 -5.33 29.81 -20.13
CA GLU A 56 -5.66 28.42 -20.49
C GLU A 56 -6.29 27.63 -19.33
N ALA A 57 -6.15 28.11 -18.10
CA ALA A 57 -6.68 27.47 -16.89
C ALA A 57 -7.98 28.13 -16.38
N LYS A 58 -8.55 29.11 -17.09
CA LYS A 58 -9.78 29.77 -16.65
C LYS A 58 -10.98 28.83 -16.73
N VAL A 59 -11.45 28.42 -15.56
CA VAL A 59 -12.70 27.69 -15.36
C VAL A 59 -13.66 28.53 -14.51
N PRO A 60 -14.98 28.30 -14.62
CA PRO A 60 -15.95 28.92 -13.72
C PRO A 60 -15.62 28.58 -12.27
N LEU A 61 -15.67 29.57 -11.39
CA LEU A 61 -15.43 29.42 -9.95
C LEU A 61 -16.36 28.38 -9.33
N CYS A 62 -17.60 28.34 -9.80
CA CYS A 62 -18.62 27.42 -9.32
C CYS A 62 -19.29 26.69 -10.48
N ARG A 63 -19.70 25.45 -10.22
CA ARG A 63 -20.51 24.61 -11.10
C ARG A 63 -21.52 23.85 -10.26
N LEU A 64 -22.67 23.54 -10.84
CA LEU A 64 -23.64 22.69 -10.17
C LEU A 64 -24.10 21.56 -11.07
N LYS A 65 -24.53 20.46 -10.46
CA LYS A 65 -25.09 19.29 -11.15
C LYS A 65 -26.51 19.06 -10.67
N LYS A 66 -27.43 18.86 -11.61
CA LYS A 66 -28.84 18.54 -11.35
C LYS A 66 -29.31 17.49 -12.35
N ALA A 67 -29.78 16.35 -11.85
CA ALA A 67 -30.26 15.24 -12.68
C ALA A 67 -29.26 14.82 -13.78
N GLU A 68 -27.99 14.67 -13.42
CA GLU A 68 -26.86 14.37 -14.32
C GLU A 68 -26.43 15.50 -15.29
N GLU A 69 -27.15 16.62 -15.33
CA GLU A 69 -26.78 17.77 -16.16
C GLU A 69 -25.91 18.77 -15.37
N ALA A 70 -24.78 19.16 -15.96
CA ALA A 70 -23.90 20.19 -15.41
C ALA A 70 -24.35 21.58 -15.89
N LEU A 71 -24.65 22.47 -14.94
CA LEU A 71 -24.97 23.87 -15.20
C LEU A 71 -23.79 24.76 -14.82
N SER A 72 -23.43 25.66 -15.73
CA SER A 72 -22.37 26.65 -15.52
C SER A 72 -22.93 27.93 -14.91
N LEU A 73 -22.06 28.61 -14.16
CA LEU A 73 -22.30 29.96 -13.65
C LEU A 73 -22.51 30.93 -14.82
N THR A 74 -23.59 31.72 -14.76
CA THR A 74 -23.94 32.70 -15.81
C THR A 74 -23.84 34.14 -15.34
N ALA A 75 -23.93 34.39 -14.03
CA ALA A 75 -23.65 35.68 -13.43
C ALA A 75 -23.17 35.55 -11.99
N ILE A 76 -22.32 36.49 -11.57
CA ILE A 76 -21.87 36.66 -10.19
C ILE A 76 -22.08 38.11 -9.75
N GLN A 77 -22.62 38.31 -8.55
CA GLN A 77 -22.80 39.64 -7.95
C GLN A 77 -22.31 39.63 -6.51
N GLN A 78 -21.51 40.62 -6.12
CA GLN A 78 -21.09 40.80 -4.74
C GLN A 78 -21.99 41.81 -4.04
N LYS A 79 -22.46 41.44 -2.85
CA LYS A 79 -23.21 42.32 -1.95
C LYS A 79 -22.65 42.16 -0.55
N ASP A 80 -21.99 43.20 -0.06
CA ASP A 80 -21.28 43.17 1.22
C ASP A 80 -20.31 41.96 1.28
N GLU A 81 -20.44 41.09 2.28
CA GLU A 81 -19.66 39.86 2.45
C GLU A 81 -20.26 38.64 1.74
N THR A 82 -21.17 38.83 0.78
CA THR A 82 -21.83 37.71 0.07
C THR A 82 -21.60 37.75 -1.44
N LEU A 83 -21.46 36.57 -2.03
CA LEU A 83 -21.49 36.36 -3.48
C LEU A 83 -22.81 35.68 -3.84
N ILE A 84 -23.59 36.32 -4.69
CA ILE A 84 -24.83 35.80 -5.26
C ILE A 84 -24.50 35.27 -6.65
N LEU A 85 -24.69 33.97 -6.84
CA LEU A 85 -24.32 33.20 -8.01
C LEU A 85 -25.58 32.73 -8.73
N SER A 86 -25.70 33.04 -10.02
CA SER A 86 -26.82 32.59 -10.86
C SER A 86 -26.36 31.54 -11.86
N PHE A 87 -27.13 30.45 -12.00
CA PHE A 87 -26.83 29.36 -12.92
C PHE A 87 -27.93 29.18 -13.96
N GLY A 88 -27.55 28.75 -15.17
CA GLY A 88 -28.46 28.61 -16.31
C GLY A 88 -29.05 29.96 -16.75
N ASP A 89 -30.29 29.96 -17.27
CA ASP A 89 -31.03 31.19 -17.63
C ASP A 89 -31.52 31.99 -16.38
N ASN A 90 -30.72 32.00 -15.29
CA ASN A 90 -31.01 32.54 -13.95
C ASN A 90 -32.13 31.82 -13.18
N GLU A 91 -32.23 30.50 -13.33
CA GLU A 91 -33.26 29.70 -12.64
C GLU A 91 -32.85 29.26 -11.23
N ILE A 92 -31.54 29.13 -10.98
CA ILE A 92 -30.99 28.67 -9.70
C ILE A 92 -30.01 29.71 -9.16
N GLU A 93 -30.25 30.12 -7.91
CA GLU A 93 -29.42 31.05 -7.15
C GLU A 93 -28.71 30.32 -6.01
N VAL A 94 -27.40 30.56 -5.86
CA VAL A 94 -26.60 30.13 -4.72
C VAL A 94 -26.01 31.37 -4.05
N VAL A 95 -26.07 31.41 -2.73
CA VAL A 95 -25.47 32.51 -1.94
C VAL A 95 -24.30 31.96 -1.15
N LEU A 96 -23.10 32.48 -1.41
CA LEU A 96 -21.89 32.22 -0.63
C LEU A 96 -21.62 33.38 0.32
N HIS A 97 -21.23 33.09 1.56
CA HIS A 97 -20.58 34.04 2.46
C HIS A 97 -19.07 34.00 2.25
N VAL A 98 -18.45 35.17 2.25
CA VAL A 98 -17.00 35.36 2.13
C VAL A 98 -16.51 36.02 3.42
N GLU A 99 -15.84 35.25 4.26
CA GLU A 99 -15.19 35.78 5.46
C GLU A 99 -13.72 36.10 5.14
N LEU A 100 -13.32 37.35 5.38
CA LEU A 100 -11.95 37.82 5.14
C LEU A 100 -11.17 37.90 6.44
N LEU A 101 -10.22 36.98 6.60
CA LEU A 101 -9.27 36.99 7.71
C LEU A 101 -7.91 37.52 7.23
N PRO A 102 -7.03 38.00 8.12
CA PRO A 102 -5.75 38.58 7.70
C PRO A 102 -4.90 37.67 6.81
N ARG A 103 -4.95 36.35 7.02
CA ARG A 103 -4.06 35.38 6.33
C ARG A 103 -4.77 34.32 5.51
N TYR A 104 -6.10 34.25 5.53
CA TYR A 104 -6.88 33.27 4.78
C TYR A 104 -8.30 33.78 4.53
N ILE A 105 -9.01 33.15 3.60
CA ILE A 105 -10.40 33.47 3.23
C ILE A 105 -11.25 32.24 3.54
N ILE A 106 -12.46 32.41 4.07
CA ILE A 106 -13.44 31.32 4.17
C ILE A 106 -14.55 31.57 3.15
N LEU A 107 -14.95 30.52 2.43
CA LEU A 107 -16.18 30.49 1.65
C LEU A 107 -17.16 29.50 2.30
N SER A 108 -18.38 29.95 2.57
CA SER A 108 -19.46 29.11 3.11
C SER A 108 -20.73 29.22 2.28
N VAL A 109 -21.40 28.10 2.01
CA VAL A 109 -22.68 28.10 1.30
C VAL A 109 -23.80 28.46 2.28
N LEU A 110 -24.41 29.64 2.12
CA LEU A 110 -25.51 30.08 2.98
C LEU A 110 -26.85 29.49 2.54
N SER A 111 -27.12 29.47 1.25
CA SER A 111 -28.38 28.99 0.70
C SER A 111 -28.28 28.60 -0.77
N ILE A 112 -29.19 27.73 -1.19
CA ILE A 112 -29.45 27.38 -2.59
C ILE A 112 -30.96 27.48 -2.83
N SER A 113 -31.38 28.06 -3.95
CA SER A 113 -32.80 28.30 -4.23
C SER A 113 -33.57 27.05 -4.69
N ASP A 114 -32.86 25.98 -5.04
CA ASP A 114 -33.42 24.73 -5.56
C ASP A 114 -32.79 23.52 -4.83
N ASP A 115 -33.62 22.78 -4.10
CA ASP A 115 -33.21 21.59 -3.33
C ASP A 115 -33.06 20.33 -4.19
N ALA A 116 -33.39 20.40 -5.48
CA ALA A 116 -33.17 19.33 -6.46
C ALA A 116 -31.74 19.28 -7.00
N VAL A 117 -30.88 20.24 -6.67
CA VAL A 117 -29.45 20.22 -7.02
C VAL A 117 -28.75 19.09 -6.27
N ASP A 118 -28.04 18.24 -7.00
CA ASP A 118 -27.39 17.03 -6.47
C ASP A 118 -25.98 17.34 -5.93
N GLU A 119 -25.26 18.24 -6.61
CA GLU A 119 -23.86 18.58 -6.33
C GLU A 119 -23.59 20.06 -6.64
N LEU A 120 -22.77 20.71 -5.80
CA LEU A 120 -22.30 22.07 -5.98
C LEU A 120 -20.77 22.11 -5.79
N GLU A 121 -20.02 22.35 -6.86
CA GLU A 121 -18.66 22.88 -6.79
C GLU A 121 -18.74 24.36 -6.43
N PHE A 122 -18.40 24.73 -5.20
CA PHE A 122 -18.44 26.13 -4.74
C PHE A 122 -17.06 26.79 -4.68
N LEU A 123 -16.01 26.04 -5.03
CA LEU A 123 -14.66 26.53 -5.26
C LEU A 123 -14.00 25.67 -6.35
N ASN A 124 -13.55 26.28 -7.44
CA ASN A 124 -12.78 25.61 -8.49
C ASN A 124 -11.74 26.58 -9.08
N VAL A 125 -10.49 26.46 -8.63
CA VAL A 125 -9.38 27.35 -9.00
C VAL A 125 -8.12 26.52 -9.32
N PRO A 126 -7.94 26.09 -10.58
CA PRO A 126 -6.72 25.44 -11.04
C PRO A 126 -5.59 26.48 -11.21
N LEU A 127 -4.39 26.18 -10.73
CA LEU A 127 -3.29 27.13 -10.62
C LEU A 127 -2.10 26.72 -11.48
N ASN A 128 -1.35 27.72 -11.96
CA ASN A 128 -0.10 27.57 -12.70
C ASN A 128 1.11 27.45 -11.76
N ILE A 129 1.01 26.49 -10.83
CA ILE A 129 2.03 26.05 -9.88
C ILE A 129 2.06 24.52 -9.83
N LYS A 130 3.10 23.93 -9.25
CA LYS A 130 3.27 22.46 -9.20
C LYS A 130 2.50 21.80 -8.06
N GLY A 131 2.27 22.51 -6.95
CA GLY A 131 1.72 21.95 -5.72
C GLY A 131 2.72 21.09 -4.95
N THR A 132 3.99 21.46 -4.95
CA THR A 132 5.08 20.70 -4.30
C THR A 132 5.84 21.56 -3.30
N VAL A 133 6.58 20.93 -2.39
CA VAL A 133 7.27 21.61 -1.28
C VAL A 133 8.45 22.49 -1.72
N GLU A 134 8.91 22.36 -2.97
CA GLU A 134 10.00 23.18 -3.53
C GLU A 134 9.53 24.56 -3.97
N GLU A 135 8.23 24.81 -4.03
CA GLU A 135 7.70 26.10 -4.46
C GLU A 135 7.83 27.14 -3.35
N ALA A 136 8.14 28.38 -3.72
CA ALA A 136 8.29 29.47 -2.75
C ALA A 136 6.95 29.97 -2.17
N PHE A 137 5.85 29.69 -2.87
CA PHE A 137 4.50 30.13 -2.50
C PHE A 137 3.55 28.95 -2.61
N HIS A 138 2.83 28.67 -1.53
CA HIS A 138 1.93 27.53 -1.42
C HIS A 138 0.48 28.00 -1.29
N VAL A 139 -0.42 27.20 -1.82
CA VAL A 139 -1.86 27.37 -1.66
C VAL A 139 -2.48 26.08 -1.14
N CYS A 140 -3.57 26.18 -0.40
CA CYS A 140 -4.32 25.03 0.11
C CYS A 140 -5.78 25.39 0.31
N ALA A 141 -6.69 24.50 -0.12
CA ALA A 141 -8.09 24.48 0.27
C ALA A 141 -8.24 23.49 1.43
N LEU A 142 -8.89 23.89 2.51
CA LEU A 142 -9.13 23.05 3.69
C LEU A 142 -10.63 23.01 3.98
N ALA A 143 -11.23 21.82 3.87
CA ALA A 143 -12.61 21.59 4.27
C ALA A 143 -12.77 21.87 5.77
N LEU A 144 -13.78 22.64 6.14
CA LEU A 144 -14.03 23.02 7.54
C LEU A 144 -15.08 22.13 8.22
N ASN A 145 -15.72 21.24 7.46
CA ASN A 145 -16.74 20.31 7.94
C ASN A 145 -16.87 19.07 7.02
N LEU A 146 -17.66 18.08 7.45
CA LEU A 146 -17.92 16.85 6.69
C LEU A 146 -18.91 17.01 5.52
N GLN A 147 -19.54 18.18 5.36
CA GLN A 147 -20.40 18.48 4.20
C GLN A 147 -19.57 18.83 2.95
N THR A 148 -18.35 19.32 3.17
CA THR A 148 -17.46 19.81 2.12
C THR A 148 -16.44 18.76 1.74
N LYS A 149 -16.46 18.29 0.50
CA LYS A 149 -15.41 17.43 -0.04
C LYS A 149 -14.31 18.28 -0.66
N VAL A 150 -13.09 18.08 -0.18
CA VAL A 150 -11.86 18.46 -0.87
C VAL A 150 -11.09 17.17 -1.13
N VAL A 151 -10.54 17.00 -2.34
CA VAL A 151 -9.85 15.77 -2.73
C VAL A 151 -8.36 15.83 -2.34
N ASP A 152 -7.72 16.97 -2.56
CA ASP A 152 -6.31 17.16 -2.24
C ASP A 152 -6.09 17.10 -0.73
N ILE A 153 -5.07 16.34 -0.28
CA ILE A 153 -4.68 16.35 1.13
C ILE A 153 -4.14 17.74 1.51
N PRO A 154 -4.47 18.29 2.70
CA PRO A 154 -3.97 19.59 3.13
C PRO A 154 -2.44 19.70 3.06
N GLY A 155 -1.97 20.78 2.44
CA GLY A 155 -0.59 20.97 2.02
C GLY A 155 -0.53 21.82 0.73
N PRO A 156 0.67 22.04 0.17
CA PRO A 156 0.82 22.66 -1.15
C PRO A 156 -0.05 21.94 -2.19
N SER A 157 -0.88 22.69 -2.91
CA SER A 157 -1.75 22.17 -3.97
C SER A 157 -1.61 22.98 -5.25
N LYS A 158 -1.97 22.38 -6.39
CA LYS A 158 -2.08 23.06 -7.69
C LYS A 158 -3.53 23.35 -8.09
N HIS A 159 -4.50 22.91 -7.31
CA HIS A 159 -5.93 23.05 -7.62
C HIS A 159 -6.74 23.18 -6.33
N LEU A 160 -7.37 24.33 -6.15
CA LEU A 160 -8.33 24.54 -5.07
C LEU A 160 -9.70 24.06 -5.56
N LEU A 161 -10.18 22.92 -5.07
CA LEU A 161 -11.48 22.36 -5.42
C LEU A 161 -12.26 21.98 -4.15
N ALA A 162 -13.46 22.53 -3.99
CA ALA A 162 -14.38 22.16 -2.91
C ALA A 162 -15.79 21.95 -3.45
N THR A 163 -16.38 20.83 -3.02
CA THR A 163 -17.67 20.35 -3.49
C THR A 163 -18.60 20.01 -2.32
N ALA A 164 -19.88 20.33 -2.43
CA ALA A 164 -20.92 19.91 -1.51
C ALA A 164 -21.95 19.02 -2.22
N PHE A 165 -22.52 18.06 -1.50
CA PHE A 165 -23.47 17.09 -2.04
C PHE A 165 -24.81 17.18 -1.33
N LYS A 166 -25.91 17.05 -2.07
CA LYS A 166 -27.27 17.01 -1.52
C LYS A 166 -27.42 16.00 -0.39
N ARG A 167 -26.79 14.83 -0.53
CA ARG A 167 -26.81 13.74 0.47
C ARG A 167 -26.41 14.19 1.87
N PHE A 168 -25.46 15.13 1.97
CA PHE A 168 -24.91 15.61 3.25
C PHE A 168 -25.38 17.01 3.63
N GLY A 169 -26.21 17.63 2.79
CA GLY A 169 -26.60 19.03 2.90
C GLY A 169 -25.61 19.96 2.19
N ILE A 170 -26.13 20.79 1.29
CA ILE A 170 -25.34 21.81 0.58
C ILE A 170 -25.19 23.10 1.43
N PRO A 171 -26.26 23.69 1.97
CA PRO A 171 -26.14 24.82 2.89
C PRO A 171 -25.38 24.43 4.17
N GLY A 172 -24.39 25.22 4.54
CA GLY A 172 -23.45 24.95 5.64
C GLY A 172 -22.08 24.46 5.17
N ALA A 173 -21.94 23.97 3.93
CA ALA A 173 -20.65 23.56 3.38
C ALA A 173 -19.67 24.74 3.39
N SER A 174 -18.45 24.52 3.86
CA SER A 174 -17.46 25.57 4.10
C SER A 174 -16.02 25.12 3.86
N VAL A 175 -15.23 25.99 3.24
CA VAL A 175 -13.82 25.76 2.91
C VAL A 175 -12.98 26.99 3.25
N ALA A 176 -11.80 26.78 3.84
CA ALA A 176 -10.79 27.81 3.97
C ALA A 176 -9.80 27.77 2.81
N ILE A 177 -9.45 28.94 2.29
CA ILE A 177 -8.46 29.15 1.24
C ILE A 177 -7.26 29.86 1.85
N THR A 178 -6.13 29.17 1.83
CA THR A 178 -4.84 29.68 2.29
C THR A 178 -3.91 29.84 1.10
N ALA A 179 -3.15 30.92 1.08
CA ALA A 179 -2.20 31.24 0.03
C ALA A 179 -1.11 32.12 0.66
N ALA A 180 0.11 31.61 0.76
CA ALA A 180 1.18 32.26 1.52
C ALA A 180 2.58 31.78 1.09
N PRO A 181 3.65 32.50 1.49
CA PRO A 181 5.01 31.96 1.41
C PRO A 181 5.12 30.58 2.06
N ALA A 182 5.97 29.72 1.50
CA ALA A 182 6.07 28.31 1.87
C ALA A 182 6.24 28.08 3.39
N GLU A 183 7.10 28.89 4.02
CA GLU A 183 7.39 28.87 5.46
C GLU A 183 6.20 29.26 6.36
N ALA A 184 5.23 30.00 5.84
CA ALA A 184 4.08 30.49 6.59
C ALA A 184 2.87 29.55 6.52
N LEU A 185 2.75 28.73 5.47
CA LEU A 185 1.54 27.93 5.19
C LEU A 185 1.14 27.05 6.38
N ARG A 186 2.09 26.29 6.93
CA ARG A 186 1.81 25.36 8.04
C ARG A 186 1.24 26.09 9.26
N GLY A 187 1.81 27.24 9.63
CA GLY A 187 1.30 28.05 10.74
C GLY A 187 -0.12 28.59 10.49
N ILE A 188 -0.42 28.96 9.25
CA ILE A 188 -1.78 29.39 8.87
C ILE A 188 -2.77 28.21 8.97
N LEU A 189 -2.36 27.00 8.55
CA LEU A 189 -3.21 25.82 8.70
C LEU A 189 -3.49 25.48 10.17
N GLN A 190 -2.52 25.70 11.09
CA GLN A 190 -2.76 25.57 12.53
C GLN A 190 -3.86 26.53 13.01
N GLU A 191 -3.87 27.77 12.51
CA GLU A 191 -4.89 28.75 12.88
C GLU A 191 -6.27 28.40 12.33
N VAL A 192 -6.34 27.99 11.07
CA VAL A 192 -7.59 27.58 10.43
C VAL A 192 -8.21 26.40 11.19
N VAL A 193 -7.43 25.34 11.45
CA VAL A 193 -7.94 24.16 12.17
C VAL A 193 -8.34 24.51 13.61
N ALA A 194 -7.58 25.37 14.30
CA ALA A 194 -7.93 25.81 15.66
C ALA A 194 -9.26 26.61 15.68
N ALA A 195 -9.50 27.44 14.66
CA ALA A 195 -10.70 28.27 14.56
C ALA A 195 -11.95 27.48 14.10
N ALA A 196 -11.81 26.46 13.25
CA ALA A 196 -12.94 25.74 12.65
C ALA A 196 -13.76 24.95 13.69
N GLU A 197 -15.03 25.29 13.90
CA GLU A 197 -15.86 24.69 14.97
C GLU A 197 -16.24 23.22 14.71
N ASP A 198 -16.45 22.85 13.45
CA ASP A 198 -16.93 21.51 13.05
C ASP A 198 -15.81 20.49 12.82
N LEU A 199 -14.54 20.91 12.89
CA LEU A 199 -13.40 19.99 12.86
C LEU A 199 -13.19 19.38 14.26
N PRO A 200 -12.66 18.15 14.36
CA PRO A 200 -12.47 17.49 15.64
C PRO A 200 -11.58 18.29 16.57
N LYS A 201 -12.01 18.43 17.82
CA LYS A 201 -11.26 19.10 18.87
C LYS A 201 -11.22 18.27 20.12
N HIS A 202 -10.11 18.39 20.83
CA HIS A 202 -10.02 17.84 22.17
C HIS A 202 -11.06 18.51 23.09
N LEU A 203 -11.67 17.74 23.99
CA LEU A 203 -12.72 18.22 24.91
C LEU A 203 -12.23 19.35 25.83
N ASP A 204 -10.94 19.31 26.19
CA ASP A 204 -10.23 20.39 26.86
C ASP A 204 -9.42 21.21 25.84
N ALA A 205 -9.85 22.45 25.59
CA ALA A 205 -9.21 23.37 24.64
C ALA A 205 -7.78 23.79 25.04
N SER A 206 -7.35 23.52 26.28
CA SER A 206 -5.97 23.76 26.72
C SER A 206 -5.00 22.64 26.30
N VAL A 207 -5.54 21.46 25.95
CA VAL A 207 -4.73 20.35 25.45
C VAL A 207 -4.41 20.60 23.98
N PRO A 208 -3.12 20.76 23.64
CA PRO A 208 -2.74 21.11 22.29
C PRO A 208 -2.90 19.90 21.36
N PRO A 209 -3.33 20.10 20.10
CA PRO A 209 -3.44 19.01 19.14
C PRO A 209 -2.11 18.30 18.91
N ILE A 210 -2.20 17.03 18.49
CA ILE A 210 -1.04 16.19 18.12
C ILE A 210 -1.13 15.66 16.68
N GLY A 211 -2.25 15.88 15.99
CA GLY A 211 -2.47 15.53 14.59
C GLY A 211 -2.43 16.73 13.64
N GLY A 212 -2.61 16.46 12.35
CA GLY A 212 -2.66 17.46 11.30
C GLY A 212 -1.43 18.39 11.31
N PRO A 213 -1.60 19.72 11.30
CA PRO A 213 -0.47 20.62 11.15
C PRO A 213 0.41 20.70 12.41
N TRP A 214 0.03 20.09 13.54
CA TRP A 214 0.86 19.98 14.75
C TRP A 214 1.67 18.68 14.81
N ALA A 215 1.45 17.74 13.89
CA ALA A 215 2.01 16.39 14.00
C ALA A 215 3.54 16.36 14.04
N LEU A 216 4.22 17.23 13.27
CA LEU A 216 5.69 17.31 13.28
C LEU A 216 6.27 17.83 14.61
N ASP A 217 5.48 18.56 15.42
CA ASP A 217 5.94 19.18 16.68
C ASP A 217 5.95 18.19 17.85
N ARG A 218 5.48 16.95 17.63
CA ARG A 218 5.35 15.91 18.66
C ARG A 218 6.39 14.82 18.45
N PRO A 219 7.43 14.75 19.31
CA PRO A 219 8.42 13.67 19.23
C PRO A 219 7.79 12.27 19.32
N GLY A 220 6.73 12.11 20.14
CA GLY A 220 6.01 10.84 20.29
C GLY A 220 5.40 10.31 18.98
N ASN A 221 5.10 11.18 18.01
CA ASN A 221 4.61 10.75 16.69
C ASN A 221 5.66 10.03 15.84
N ARG A 222 6.93 10.01 16.28
CA ARG A 222 8.05 9.28 15.68
C ARG A 222 8.48 8.06 16.50
N GLY A 223 7.65 7.61 17.44
CA GLY A 223 7.92 6.39 18.19
C GLY A 223 7.73 5.14 17.34
N SER A 224 8.61 4.15 17.51
CA SER A 224 8.46 2.83 16.88
C SER A 224 7.69 1.91 17.82
N TYR A 225 6.88 1.00 17.25
CA TYR A 225 6.00 0.13 18.03
C TYR A 225 6.13 -1.36 17.74
N LEU A 226 5.88 -2.15 18.78
CA LEU A 226 5.76 -3.61 18.70
C LEU A 226 4.28 -4.01 18.76
N PHE A 227 3.87 -4.92 17.88
CA PHE A 227 2.49 -5.44 17.89
C PHE A 227 2.27 -6.49 18.98
N ASP A 228 1.15 -6.39 19.71
CA ASP A 228 0.56 -7.48 20.47
C ASP A 228 -0.69 -8.03 19.76
N PHE A 229 -0.72 -9.36 19.54
CA PHE A 229 -1.84 -10.08 18.92
C PHE A 229 -2.69 -10.88 19.95
N GLY A 230 -2.59 -10.55 21.24
CA GLY A 230 -3.37 -11.16 22.31
C GLY A 230 -2.59 -12.04 23.28
N SER A 231 -1.37 -11.62 23.60
CA SER A 231 -0.45 -12.28 24.55
C SER A 231 0.08 -11.34 25.64
N LEU A 232 -0.22 -10.05 25.55
CA LEU A 232 0.08 -9.07 26.59
C LEU A 232 -1.05 -9.04 27.64
N THR A 233 -0.73 -9.44 28.87
CA THR A 233 -1.65 -9.58 30.01
C THR A 233 -1.01 -9.02 31.29
N GLU A 234 -1.76 -8.99 32.40
CA GLU A 234 -1.23 -8.61 33.71
C GLU A 234 -0.02 -9.49 34.14
N GLU A 235 0.04 -10.74 33.66
CA GLU A 235 1.09 -11.72 33.98
C GLU A 235 2.34 -11.58 33.09
N THR A 236 2.18 -11.16 31.84
CA THR A 236 3.26 -11.18 30.83
C THR A 236 3.86 -9.81 30.56
N VAL A 237 3.21 -8.72 31.01
CA VAL A 237 3.62 -7.33 30.72
C VAL A 237 5.07 -6.99 31.05
N ASP A 238 5.65 -7.59 32.10
CA ASP A 238 7.03 -7.31 32.49
C ASP A 238 8.03 -7.83 31.42
N GLU A 239 7.76 -9.01 30.83
CA GLU A 239 8.56 -9.57 29.72
C GLU A 239 8.42 -8.75 28.43
N TRP A 240 7.23 -8.18 28.20
CA TRP A 240 6.97 -7.28 27.06
C TRP A 240 7.73 -5.97 27.20
N ILE A 241 7.77 -5.39 28.40
CA ILE A 241 8.56 -4.19 28.69
C ILE A 241 10.05 -4.45 28.38
N GLU A 242 10.59 -5.58 28.84
CA GLU A 242 11.97 -5.97 28.57
C GLU A 242 12.25 -6.08 27.06
N LEU A 243 11.37 -6.76 26.31
CA LEU A 243 11.53 -6.94 24.87
C LEU A 243 11.51 -5.61 24.11
N VAL A 244 10.55 -4.73 24.40
CA VAL A 244 10.43 -3.41 23.76
C VAL A 244 11.67 -2.56 24.00
N GLN A 245 12.20 -2.57 25.23
CA GLN A 245 13.43 -1.86 25.57
C GLN A 245 14.66 -2.45 24.89
N GLN A 246 14.71 -3.78 24.71
CA GLN A 246 15.79 -4.45 23.97
C GLN A 246 15.75 -4.18 22.46
N LEU A 247 14.62 -3.72 21.91
CA LEU A 247 14.49 -3.26 20.53
C LEU A 247 14.79 -1.76 20.37
N GLY A 248 14.85 -1.00 21.47
CA GLY A 248 14.93 0.47 21.44
C GLY A 248 13.59 1.14 21.11
N PHE A 249 12.48 0.40 21.15
CA PHE A 249 11.14 0.92 20.87
C PHE A 249 10.53 1.56 22.12
N ASN A 250 9.47 2.35 21.93
CA ASN A 250 8.81 3.09 23.02
C ASN A 250 7.27 3.02 22.96
N GLN A 251 6.73 2.15 22.12
CA GLN A 251 5.29 1.96 21.95
C GLN A 251 4.94 0.47 21.82
N ILE A 252 3.77 0.07 22.31
CA ILE A 252 3.15 -1.23 22.02
C ILE A 252 1.78 -0.97 21.41
N ASP A 253 1.48 -1.64 20.32
CA ASP A 253 0.21 -1.56 19.62
C ASP A 253 -0.63 -2.83 19.87
N PHE A 254 -1.79 -2.67 20.52
CA PHE A 254 -2.67 -3.77 20.89
C PHE A 254 -3.61 -4.08 19.72
N HIS A 255 -3.23 -5.04 18.88
CA HIS A 255 -4.11 -5.54 17.84
C HIS A 255 -5.26 -6.32 18.46
N THR A 256 -6.47 -5.79 18.28
CA THR A 256 -7.69 -6.34 18.85
C THR A 256 -8.29 -7.45 17.98
N GLY A 257 -9.51 -7.88 18.29
CA GLY A 257 -10.19 -9.05 17.73
C GLY A 257 -10.10 -10.25 18.66
N SER A 258 -8.90 -10.59 19.13
CA SER A 258 -8.66 -11.65 20.12
C SER A 258 -8.63 -11.12 21.56
N SER A 259 -8.07 -9.92 21.75
CA SER A 259 -7.84 -9.28 23.05
C SER A 259 -9.04 -8.45 23.50
N LEU A 260 -9.57 -7.61 22.60
CA LEU A 260 -10.82 -6.89 22.74
C LEU A 260 -11.67 -7.17 21.49
N ARG A 261 -12.95 -7.44 21.64
CA ARG A 261 -13.81 -7.80 20.51
C ARG A 261 -14.14 -6.59 19.64
N PHE A 262 -14.12 -6.75 18.31
CA PHE A 262 -14.48 -5.66 17.38
C PHE A 262 -15.94 -5.23 17.53
N GLY A 263 -16.17 -3.91 17.45
CA GLY A 263 -17.48 -3.26 17.54
C GLY A 263 -17.87 -2.82 18.95
N ASP A 264 -17.80 -3.72 19.94
CA ASP A 264 -18.17 -3.42 21.33
C ASP A 264 -16.97 -3.29 22.30
N CYS A 265 -15.75 -3.56 21.82
CA CYS A 265 -14.50 -3.46 22.56
C CYS A 265 -14.50 -4.23 23.90
N VAL A 266 -15.32 -5.29 24.01
CA VAL A 266 -15.38 -6.10 25.24
C VAL A 266 -14.05 -6.87 25.40
N PRO A 267 -13.32 -6.71 26.51
CA PRO A 267 -12.09 -7.45 26.73
C PRO A 267 -12.34 -8.95 26.88
N ASN A 268 -11.46 -9.75 26.32
CA ASN A 268 -11.50 -11.20 26.42
C ASN A 268 -11.29 -11.62 27.89
N PRO A 269 -12.27 -12.26 28.54
CA PRO A 269 -12.19 -12.57 29.97
C PRO A 269 -11.10 -13.58 30.32
N LYS A 270 -10.54 -14.30 29.34
CA LYS A 270 -9.39 -15.19 29.55
C LYS A 270 -8.07 -14.43 29.67
N LEU A 271 -7.93 -13.32 28.96
CA LEU A 271 -6.73 -12.47 28.98
C LEU A 271 -6.85 -11.36 30.03
N PHE A 272 -8.06 -10.84 30.21
CA PHE A 272 -8.38 -9.70 31.07
C PHE A 272 -9.55 -10.05 32.01
N PRO A 273 -9.30 -10.82 33.09
CA PRO A 273 -10.36 -11.39 33.94
C PRO A 273 -11.20 -10.34 34.67
N LYS A 274 -10.71 -9.11 34.82
CA LYS A 274 -11.47 -7.97 35.39
C LYS A 274 -11.93 -6.98 34.32
N GLY A 275 -12.01 -7.41 33.06
CA GLY A 275 -12.41 -6.57 31.94
C GLY A 275 -11.44 -5.39 31.73
N ARG A 276 -11.99 -4.19 31.48
CA ARG A 276 -11.20 -2.98 31.20
C ARG A 276 -10.25 -2.59 32.34
N ALA A 277 -10.55 -2.98 33.59
CA ALA A 277 -9.64 -2.75 34.71
C ALA A 277 -8.33 -3.55 34.60
N SER A 278 -8.38 -4.77 34.05
CA SER A 278 -7.17 -5.56 33.76
C SER A 278 -6.37 -4.94 32.60
N VAL A 279 -7.05 -4.48 31.54
CA VAL A 279 -6.39 -3.78 30.41
C VAL A 279 -5.70 -2.51 30.92
N LYS A 280 -6.40 -1.70 31.73
CA LYS A 280 -5.83 -0.53 32.38
C LYS A 280 -4.59 -0.85 33.21
N ALA A 281 -4.64 -1.91 34.03
CA ALA A 281 -3.50 -2.27 34.89
C ALA A 281 -2.25 -2.64 34.08
N VAL A 282 -2.43 -3.26 32.90
CA VAL A 282 -1.33 -3.52 31.96
C VAL A 282 -0.78 -2.21 31.41
N ILE A 283 -1.65 -1.32 30.93
CA ILE A 283 -1.23 -0.03 30.36
C ILE A 283 -0.55 0.86 31.40
N ASP A 284 -1.06 0.92 32.63
CA ASP A 284 -0.42 1.68 33.71
C ASP A 284 1.02 1.19 33.97
N LYS A 285 1.27 -0.13 33.90
CA LYS A 285 2.63 -0.67 33.98
C LYS A 285 3.51 -0.30 32.78
N LEU A 286 2.96 -0.25 31.56
CA LEU A 286 3.69 0.23 30.38
C LEU A 286 4.08 1.71 30.55
N HIS A 287 3.16 2.54 31.04
CA HIS A 287 3.41 3.95 31.33
C HIS A 287 4.49 4.16 32.38
N ASP A 288 4.49 3.37 33.46
CA ASP A 288 5.54 3.38 34.48
C ASP A 288 6.93 3.05 33.89
N ALA A 289 6.98 2.29 32.78
CA ALA A 289 8.18 1.97 32.03
C ALA A 289 8.48 2.95 30.87
N GLY A 290 7.67 3.99 30.68
CA GLY A 290 7.84 4.99 29.61
C GLY A 290 7.40 4.50 28.22
N ILE A 291 6.54 3.49 28.13
CA ILE A 291 6.06 2.89 26.89
C ILE A 291 4.60 3.31 26.65
N ALA A 292 4.29 3.88 25.49
CA ALA A 292 2.92 4.25 25.13
C ALA A 292 2.12 3.05 24.60
N ALA A 293 0.80 3.05 24.80
CA ALA A 293 -0.09 1.96 24.39
C ALA A 293 -1.04 2.39 23.26
N GLY A 294 -1.10 1.63 22.18
CA GLY A 294 -2.00 1.82 21.04
C GLY A 294 -3.21 0.89 21.07
N LEU A 295 -4.40 1.43 20.81
CA LEU A 295 -5.61 0.66 20.56
C LEU A 295 -5.78 0.45 19.04
N HIS A 296 -5.48 -0.76 18.56
CA HIS A 296 -5.60 -1.10 17.15
C HIS A 296 -6.85 -1.95 16.93
N THR A 297 -7.88 -1.35 16.32
CA THR A 297 -9.17 -1.98 16.10
C THR A 297 -9.67 -1.77 14.69
N TYR A 298 -10.45 -2.74 14.19
CA TYR A 298 -11.19 -2.57 12.95
C TYR A 298 -12.23 -1.46 13.15
N ALA A 299 -12.19 -0.47 12.27
CA ALA A 299 -13.08 0.69 12.30
C ALA A 299 -14.50 0.25 11.97
N PHE A 300 -15.47 0.66 12.79
CA PHE A 300 -16.92 0.39 12.68
C PHE A 300 -17.38 -1.08 12.47
N PHE A 301 -16.50 -2.04 12.21
CA PHE A 301 -16.85 -3.43 11.99
C PHE A 301 -17.27 -4.12 13.28
N ILE A 302 -18.26 -5.00 13.15
CA ILE A 302 -18.98 -5.63 14.25
C ILE A 302 -18.75 -7.14 14.18
N ALA A 303 -18.16 -7.69 15.24
CA ALA A 303 -17.99 -9.13 15.39
C ALA A 303 -19.35 -9.84 15.49
N LYS A 304 -19.43 -11.04 14.88
CA LYS A 304 -20.69 -11.80 14.77
C LYS A 304 -21.17 -12.40 16.10
N ASP A 305 -20.34 -12.36 17.14
CA ASP A 305 -20.64 -12.76 18.51
C ASP A 305 -20.79 -11.56 19.47
N SER A 306 -20.79 -10.32 18.95
CA SER A 306 -21.00 -9.11 19.73
C SER A 306 -22.46 -8.96 20.18
N VAL A 307 -22.68 -8.03 21.12
CA VAL A 307 -24.03 -7.69 21.63
C VAL A 307 -24.98 -7.14 20.54
N TYR A 308 -24.42 -6.66 19.43
CA TYR A 308 -25.18 -6.14 18.29
C TYR A 308 -25.70 -7.24 17.36
N VAL A 309 -25.22 -8.46 17.51
CA VAL A 309 -25.56 -9.58 16.63
C VAL A 309 -26.24 -10.70 17.41
N SER A 310 -25.73 -10.99 18.62
CA SER A 310 -26.12 -12.17 19.39
C SER A 310 -26.66 -11.81 20.79
N PRO A 311 -27.74 -12.46 21.26
CA PRO A 311 -28.57 -13.45 20.57
C PRO A 311 -29.63 -12.83 19.64
N LYS A 312 -29.74 -11.50 19.62
CA LYS A 312 -30.69 -10.75 18.81
C LYS A 312 -29.93 -9.75 17.93
N PRO A 313 -30.08 -9.80 16.59
CA PRO A 313 -29.41 -8.87 15.70
C PRO A 313 -30.04 -7.48 15.81
N ASP A 314 -29.20 -6.44 15.94
CA ASP A 314 -29.67 -5.05 15.97
C ASP A 314 -30.31 -4.70 14.61
N PRO A 315 -31.52 -4.11 14.59
CA PRO A 315 -32.18 -3.73 13.34
C PRO A 315 -31.35 -2.73 12.51
N ARG A 316 -30.45 -1.96 13.16
CA ARG A 316 -29.59 -0.95 12.56
C ARG A 316 -28.31 -1.49 11.92
N LEU A 317 -28.09 -2.82 11.89
CA LEU A 317 -27.02 -3.40 11.07
C LEU A 317 -27.20 -3.02 9.59
N GLY A 318 -26.11 -2.78 8.87
CA GLY A 318 -26.12 -2.34 7.48
C GLY A 318 -26.78 -3.35 6.54
N LYS A 319 -27.66 -2.87 5.67
CA LYS A 319 -28.40 -3.69 4.70
C LYS A 319 -27.90 -3.42 3.28
N ASP A 320 -27.67 -4.48 2.53
CA ASP A 320 -27.23 -4.44 1.13
C ASP A 320 -28.44 -4.44 0.19
N ALA A 321 -29.42 -5.30 0.46
CA ALA A 321 -30.65 -5.43 -0.30
C ALA A 321 -31.83 -5.82 0.61
N VAL A 322 -33.04 -5.49 0.16
CA VAL A 322 -34.30 -5.81 0.84
C VAL A 322 -35.15 -6.65 -0.10
N PHE A 323 -35.67 -7.76 0.42
CA PHE A 323 -36.61 -8.64 -0.23
C PHE A 323 -37.87 -8.80 0.64
N SER A 324 -38.90 -9.42 0.10
CA SER A 324 -40.18 -9.65 0.76
C SER A 324 -40.56 -11.13 0.69
N LEU A 325 -40.86 -11.76 1.83
CA LEU A 325 -41.34 -13.14 1.85
C LEU A 325 -42.64 -13.29 1.06
N THR A 326 -42.71 -14.25 0.13
CA THR A 326 -43.98 -14.53 -0.59
C THR A 326 -44.96 -15.30 0.29
N ASP A 327 -44.44 -16.17 1.16
CA ASP A 327 -45.21 -17.08 2.01
C ASP A 327 -44.64 -17.10 3.42
N ALA A 328 -45.46 -17.52 4.40
CA ALA A 328 -44.96 -17.75 5.75
C ALA A 328 -43.99 -18.94 5.76
N VAL A 329 -42.90 -18.83 6.52
CA VAL A 329 -41.91 -19.89 6.68
C VAL A 329 -41.86 -20.32 8.15
N ASP A 330 -41.78 -21.64 8.39
CA ASP A 330 -41.56 -22.18 9.74
C ASP A 330 -40.08 -22.15 10.12
N ALA A 331 -39.72 -22.54 11.35
CA ALA A 331 -38.35 -22.49 11.85
C ALA A 331 -37.40 -23.54 11.23
N GLU A 332 -37.92 -24.53 10.52
CA GLU A 332 -37.14 -25.63 9.91
C GLU A 332 -36.97 -25.44 8.39
N ALA A 333 -37.59 -24.40 7.82
CA ALA A 333 -37.50 -24.11 6.40
C ALA A 333 -36.05 -23.90 5.94
N VAL A 334 -35.65 -24.67 4.91
CA VAL A 334 -34.33 -24.59 4.25
C VAL A 334 -34.36 -23.78 2.94
N THR A 335 -35.53 -23.23 2.61
CA THR A 335 -35.76 -22.37 1.46
C THR A 335 -36.56 -21.16 1.92
N ILE A 336 -36.10 -19.97 1.54
CA ILE A 336 -36.72 -18.69 1.89
C ILE A 336 -37.24 -18.05 0.59
N PRO A 337 -38.55 -18.18 0.28
CA PRO A 337 -39.11 -17.69 -0.96
C PRO A 337 -39.35 -16.18 -0.92
N VAL A 338 -38.94 -15.47 -1.97
CA VAL A 338 -38.99 -14.01 -2.04
C VAL A 338 -39.62 -13.50 -3.32
N ALA A 339 -40.20 -12.30 -3.27
CA ALA A 339 -40.91 -11.70 -4.39
C ALA A 339 -39.95 -11.11 -5.44
N GLU A 340 -38.84 -10.54 -5.00
CA GLU A 340 -37.84 -9.85 -5.81
C GLU A 340 -36.81 -10.84 -6.38
N SER A 341 -36.20 -10.48 -7.52
CA SER A 341 -35.25 -11.35 -8.23
C SER A 341 -33.99 -11.61 -7.41
N THR A 342 -33.61 -12.89 -7.30
CA THR A 342 -32.33 -13.32 -6.72
C THR A 342 -31.25 -13.58 -7.78
N ALA A 343 -31.51 -13.25 -9.05
CA ALA A 343 -30.60 -13.55 -10.16
C ALA A 343 -29.21 -12.88 -10.03
N ASP A 344 -29.15 -11.67 -9.48
CA ASP A 344 -27.92 -10.91 -9.31
C ASP A 344 -27.26 -11.13 -7.93
N VAL A 345 -27.81 -12.04 -7.10
CA VAL A 345 -27.24 -12.36 -5.80
C VAL A 345 -25.97 -13.19 -5.98
N SER A 346 -24.83 -12.61 -5.59
CA SER A 346 -23.55 -13.30 -5.58
C SER A 346 -23.42 -14.25 -4.38
N LEU A 347 -22.94 -15.47 -4.63
CA LEU A 347 -22.52 -16.43 -3.62
C LEU A 347 -21.03 -16.34 -3.27
N LYS A 348 -20.27 -15.51 -4.01
CA LYS A 348 -18.84 -15.33 -3.77
C LYS A 348 -18.63 -14.55 -2.48
N THR A 349 -17.90 -15.13 -1.56
CA THR A 349 -17.47 -14.52 -0.30
C THR A 349 -15.97 -14.68 -0.16
N GLY A 350 -15.35 -13.86 0.69
CA GLY A 350 -13.92 -13.83 0.89
C GLY A 350 -13.57 -12.67 1.81
N PHE A 351 -12.31 -12.61 2.23
CA PHE A 351 -11.87 -11.59 3.19
C PHE A 351 -12.11 -10.16 2.68
N PHE A 352 -11.76 -9.88 1.43
CA PHE A 352 -11.97 -8.56 0.80
C PHE A 352 -13.30 -8.43 0.05
N ALA A 353 -14.17 -9.45 0.07
CA ALA A 353 -15.44 -9.38 -0.64
C ALA A 353 -16.39 -8.39 0.05
N ARG A 354 -16.97 -7.45 -0.71
CA ARG A 354 -18.07 -6.58 -0.26
C ARG A 354 -19.40 -7.31 -0.49
N ASN A 355 -19.55 -8.47 0.14
CA ASN A 355 -20.72 -9.33 -0.04
C ASN A 355 -20.95 -10.22 1.18
N SER A 356 -22.21 -10.41 1.55
CA SER A 356 -22.64 -11.37 2.58
C SER A 356 -23.56 -12.43 1.99
N VAL A 357 -23.52 -13.61 2.58
CA VAL A 357 -24.53 -14.66 2.40
C VAL A 357 -25.44 -14.79 3.64
N THR A 358 -25.52 -13.73 4.46
CA THR A 358 -26.35 -13.69 5.67
C THR A 358 -27.59 -12.81 5.44
N LEU A 359 -28.75 -13.38 5.76
CA LEU A 359 -30.04 -12.70 5.80
C LEU A 359 -30.42 -12.40 7.25
N GLN A 360 -31.16 -11.31 7.44
CA GLN A 360 -31.89 -11.01 8.68
C GLN A 360 -33.40 -10.99 8.39
N ILE A 361 -34.16 -11.74 9.17
CA ILE A 361 -35.62 -11.68 9.21
C ILE A 361 -36.02 -11.56 10.68
N ASP A 362 -36.70 -10.47 11.05
CA ASP A 362 -36.98 -10.14 12.45
C ASP A 362 -35.72 -10.22 13.34
N ASP A 363 -35.76 -11.05 14.38
CA ASP A 363 -34.67 -11.30 15.33
C ASP A 363 -33.81 -12.53 14.96
N GLU A 364 -33.93 -13.05 13.74
CA GLU A 364 -33.20 -14.23 13.26
C GLU A 364 -32.17 -13.87 12.17
N LEU A 365 -30.99 -14.50 12.24
CA LEU A 365 -30.03 -14.53 11.15
C LEU A 365 -29.99 -15.91 10.46
N ILE A 366 -29.91 -15.89 9.13
CA ILE A 366 -29.97 -17.08 8.26
C ILE A 366 -28.81 -17.02 7.26
N VAL A 367 -28.06 -18.11 7.06
CA VAL A 367 -27.02 -18.19 6.02
C VAL A 367 -27.52 -19.06 4.87
N PHE A 368 -27.38 -18.60 3.63
CA PHE A 368 -27.74 -19.37 2.43
C PHE A 368 -26.49 -19.79 1.63
N SER A 369 -26.57 -20.89 0.88
CA SER A 369 -25.51 -21.32 -0.06
C SER A 369 -25.97 -21.46 -1.51
N GLY A 370 -27.25 -21.18 -1.78
CA GLY A 370 -27.79 -21.16 -3.13
C GLY A 370 -28.89 -20.13 -3.33
N VAL A 371 -29.20 -19.85 -4.60
CA VAL A 371 -30.34 -19.03 -5.03
C VAL A 371 -30.97 -19.62 -6.28
N THR A 372 -32.25 -19.34 -6.53
CA THR A 372 -32.85 -19.56 -7.85
C THR A 372 -32.66 -18.33 -8.73
N SER A 373 -32.16 -18.49 -9.96
CA SER A 373 -31.94 -17.37 -10.90
C SER A 373 -33.17 -17.03 -11.75
N GLU A 374 -34.20 -17.86 -11.69
CA GLU A 374 -35.48 -17.67 -12.38
C GLU A 374 -36.64 -17.84 -11.38
N ALA A 375 -37.79 -17.24 -11.68
CA ALA A 375 -38.97 -17.31 -10.83
C ALA A 375 -39.50 -18.76 -10.71
N PRO A 376 -39.98 -19.20 -9.52
CA PRO A 376 -40.06 -18.45 -8.27
C PRO A 376 -38.68 -18.23 -7.62
N PHE A 377 -38.44 -17.00 -7.18
CA PHE A 377 -37.17 -16.59 -6.57
C PHE A 377 -37.09 -17.03 -5.11
N ALA A 378 -35.93 -17.53 -4.70
CA ALA A 378 -35.70 -17.99 -3.35
C ALA A 378 -34.21 -18.03 -3.02
N PHE A 379 -33.90 -17.84 -1.75
CA PHE A 379 -32.65 -18.30 -1.15
C PHE A 379 -32.80 -19.77 -0.76
N THR A 380 -31.83 -20.60 -1.13
CA THR A 380 -31.87 -22.05 -0.94
C THR A 380 -30.73 -22.52 -0.06
N GLU A 381 -30.84 -23.75 0.44
CA GLU A 381 -29.85 -24.37 1.34
C GLU A 381 -29.60 -23.52 2.60
N CYS A 382 -30.69 -22.94 3.12
CA CYS A 382 -30.64 -22.01 4.23
C CYS A 382 -30.38 -22.72 5.57
N LYS A 383 -29.39 -22.22 6.31
CA LYS A 383 -29.11 -22.56 7.69
C LYS A 383 -29.69 -21.49 8.61
N ARG A 384 -30.63 -21.91 9.45
CA ARG A 384 -31.42 -21.08 10.38
C ARG A 384 -30.71 -20.82 11.71
N GLY A 385 -31.08 -19.76 12.41
CA GLY A 385 -30.59 -19.42 13.76
C GLY A 385 -29.06 -19.32 13.87
N VAL A 386 -28.39 -18.76 12.86
CA VAL A 386 -26.92 -18.64 12.88
C VAL A 386 -26.45 -17.53 13.83
N HIS A 387 -25.16 -17.54 14.16
CA HIS A 387 -24.51 -16.53 15.02
C HIS A 387 -25.17 -16.35 16.41
N GLY A 388 -25.79 -17.41 16.92
CA GLY A 388 -26.43 -17.44 18.24
C GLY A 388 -27.85 -16.85 18.27
N THR A 389 -28.43 -16.53 17.11
CA THR A 389 -29.84 -16.18 16.99
C THR A 389 -30.75 -17.42 17.08
N GLN A 390 -32.04 -17.21 17.34
CA GLN A 390 -33.00 -18.30 17.46
C GLN A 390 -33.81 -18.46 16.18
N ALA A 391 -33.88 -19.68 15.64
CA ALA A 391 -34.75 -20.01 14.53
C ALA A 391 -36.24 -19.81 14.90
N ALA A 392 -36.99 -19.09 14.07
CA ALA A 392 -38.37 -18.71 14.32
C ALA A 392 -39.28 -18.91 13.10
N SER A 393 -40.60 -18.82 13.28
CA SER A 393 -41.53 -18.69 12.16
C SER A 393 -41.65 -17.23 11.74
N HIS A 394 -41.67 -16.96 10.44
CA HIS A 394 -41.83 -15.62 9.89
C HIS A 394 -43.09 -15.53 9.02
N ALA A 395 -43.80 -14.41 9.10
CA ALA A 395 -45.04 -14.20 8.38
C ALA A 395 -44.78 -13.88 6.89
N ALA A 396 -45.73 -14.25 6.02
CA ALA A 396 -45.73 -13.77 4.63
C ALA A 396 -45.68 -12.24 4.60
N GLY A 397 -44.90 -11.68 3.68
CA GLY A 397 -44.65 -10.24 3.57
C GLY A 397 -43.63 -9.68 4.57
N ALA A 398 -43.04 -10.49 5.46
CA ALA A 398 -41.95 -10.02 6.31
C ALA A 398 -40.74 -9.63 5.43
N PRO A 399 -40.05 -8.52 5.76
CA PRO A 399 -38.86 -8.12 5.02
C PRO A 399 -37.71 -9.10 5.30
N VAL A 400 -37.00 -9.46 4.24
CA VAL A 400 -35.79 -10.28 4.27
C VAL A 400 -34.63 -9.38 3.88
N TYR A 401 -33.79 -9.03 4.85
CA TYR A 401 -32.67 -8.15 4.60
C TYR A 401 -31.39 -8.93 4.35
N LYS A 402 -30.73 -8.73 3.21
CA LYS A 402 -29.36 -9.20 3.02
C LYS A 402 -28.41 -8.23 3.71
N LEU A 403 -27.60 -8.72 4.64
CA LEU A 403 -26.70 -7.87 5.43
C LEU A 403 -25.46 -7.46 4.62
N LYS A 404 -24.85 -6.34 5.02
CA LYS A 404 -23.52 -5.93 4.54
C LYS A 404 -22.44 -6.63 5.35
N GLU A 405 -21.44 -7.16 4.65
CA GLU A 405 -20.30 -7.86 5.24
C GLU A 405 -19.03 -7.57 4.44
N CYS A 406 -17.94 -7.35 5.17
CA CYS A 406 -16.57 -7.30 4.66
C CYS A 406 -15.63 -7.79 5.78
N PHE A 407 -14.47 -8.34 5.43
CA PHE A 407 -13.50 -8.92 6.39
C PHE A 407 -14.09 -10.02 7.29
N GLY A 408 -15.20 -10.64 6.88
CA GLY A 408 -15.95 -11.60 7.70
C GLY A 408 -16.73 -10.99 8.87
N LEU A 409 -16.92 -9.66 8.89
CA LEU A 409 -17.57 -8.88 9.94
C LEU A 409 -18.77 -8.10 9.39
N PHE A 410 -19.76 -7.84 10.23
CA PHE A 410 -20.89 -6.96 9.87
C PHE A 410 -20.54 -5.49 10.08
N THR A 411 -21.41 -4.61 9.61
CA THR A 411 -21.27 -3.16 9.76
C THR A 411 -22.57 -2.54 10.27
N PRO A 412 -22.52 -1.38 10.93
CA PRO A 412 -23.72 -0.57 11.14
C PRO A 412 -24.23 0.00 9.81
N ASP A 413 -25.50 0.37 9.76
CA ASP A 413 -25.98 1.34 8.78
C ASP A 413 -25.31 2.71 9.09
N GLY A 414 -24.63 3.29 8.10
CA GLY A 414 -23.82 4.51 8.27
C GLY A 414 -24.62 5.77 8.67
N ASP A 415 -25.92 5.77 8.40
CA ASP A 415 -26.84 6.87 8.77
C ASP A 415 -27.55 6.61 10.10
N SER A 416 -27.41 5.41 10.67
CA SER A 416 -28.00 5.05 11.94
C SER A 416 -27.19 5.52 13.15
N SER A 417 -27.84 5.58 14.31
CA SER A 417 -27.18 5.84 15.60
C SER A 417 -26.21 4.74 16.04
N LEU A 418 -26.26 3.55 15.42
CA LEU A 418 -25.36 2.45 15.77
C LEU A 418 -23.90 2.76 15.41
N LEU A 419 -23.65 3.52 14.33
CA LEU A 419 -22.31 3.96 13.96
C LEU A 419 -21.66 4.79 15.09
N ALA A 420 -22.41 5.76 15.63
CA ALA A 420 -21.95 6.62 16.73
C ALA A 420 -21.81 5.85 18.05
N GLU A 421 -22.63 4.81 18.27
CA GLU A 421 -22.56 3.93 19.43
C GLU A 421 -21.28 3.07 19.41
N VAL A 422 -20.95 2.48 18.25
CA VAL A 422 -19.70 1.74 18.05
C VAL A 422 -18.49 2.66 18.24
N ALA A 423 -18.54 3.89 17.70
CA ALA A 423 -17.49 4.90 17.92
C ALA A 423 -17.35 5.27 19.41
N ALA A 424 -18.46 5.38 20.14
CA ALA A 424 -18.45 5.66 21.57
C ALA A 424 -17.78 4.53 22.36
N ASN A 425 -18.07 3.26 22.06
CA ASN A 425 -17.42 2.12 22.73
C ASN A 425 -15.89 2.14 22.56
N THR A 426 -15.40 2.51 21.37
CA THR A 426 -13.96 2.69 21.11
C THR A 426 -13.39 3.82 21.96
N ALA A 427 -14.03 5.00 21.95
CA ALA A 427 -13.58 6.16 22.73
C ALA A 427 -13.60 5.89 24.26
N ASP A 428 -14.65 5.26 24.76
CA ASP A 428 -14.79 4.88 26.17
C ASP A 428 -13.70 3.89 26.58
N THR A 429 -13.44 2.88 25.75
CA THR A 429 -12.36 1.91 26.00
C THR A 429 -10.99 2.61 26.04
N PHE A 430 -10.73 3.51 25.09
CA PHE A 430 -9.50 4.29 25.04
C PHE A 430 -9.30 5.15 26.30
N ASN A 431 -10.34 5.89 26.68
CA ASN A 431 -10.35 6.77 27.85
C ASN A 431 -10.19 5.99 29.17
N GLU A 432 -10.98 4.91 29.34
CA GLU A 432 -11.01 4.13 30.59
C GLU A 432 -9.75 3.31 30.80
N CYS A 433 -9.19 2.71 29.73
CA CYS A 433 -7.99 1.91 29.82
C CYS A 433 -6.72 2.76 29.84
N GLY A 434 -6.78 3.98 29.29
CA GLY A 434 -5.67 4.91 29.29
C GLY A 434 -4.70 4.70 28.13
N PHE A 435 -5.18 4.35 26.94
CA PHE A 435 -4.36 4.29 25.73
C PHE A 435 -3.84 5.69 25.32
N ASP A 436 -2.84 5.74 24.44
CA ASP A 436 -2.19 6.96 23.93
C ASP A 436 -2.28 7.09 22.40
N MET A 437 -2.47 5.94 21.74
CA MET A 437 -2.53 5.82 20.29
C MET A 437 -3.80 5.06 19.87
N MET A 438 -4.25 5.33 18.64
CA MET A 438 -5.28 4.56 17.97
C MET A 438 -4.85 4.22 16.55
N TYR A 439 -4.99 2.95 16.17
CA TYR A 439 -4.94 2.53 14.77
C TYR A 439 -6.34 2.11 14.33
N MET A 440 -6.95 2.89 13.43
CA MET A 440 -8.25 2.56 12.82
C MET A 440 -8.02 1.68 11.60
N ASP A 441 -7.89 0.38 11.84
CA ASP A 441 -7.69 -0.61 10.79
C ASP A 441 -8.98 -0.87 10.02
N ALA A 442 -8.90 -1.47 8.84
CA ALA A 442 -10.04 -1.77 7.99
C ALA A 442 -10.90 -0.53 7.62
N LEU A 443 -10.45 0.69 7.93
CA LEU A 443 -11.13 1.93 7.56
C LEU A 443 -11.18 2.09 6.03
N ASP A 444 -10.24 1.50 5.31
CA ASP A 444 -10.24 1.30 3.85
C ASP A 444 -11.40 0.43 3.31
N GLY A 445 -12.16 -0.22 4.20
CA GLY A 445 -13.45 -0.83 3.90
C GLY A 445 -14.65 0.13 3.97
N GLU A 446 -14.45 1.44 4.20
CA GLU A 446 -15.52 2.45 4.36
C GLU A 446 -16.52 2.50 3.20
N ASP A 447 -16.13 2.04 2.01
CA ASP A 447 -17.00 1.92 0.84
C ASP A 447 -18.21 1.02 1.12
N ILE A 448 -18.10 0.07 2.04
CA ILE A 448 -19.22 -0.80 2.42
C ILE A 448 -20.39 -0.02 3.03
N LEU A 449 -20.14 1.11 3.71
CA LEU A 449 -21.18 1.83 4.45
C LEU A 449 -22.19 2.48 3.51
N ALA A 450 -21.74 3.05 2.39
CA ALA A 450 -22.62 3.78 1.47
C ALA A 450 -22.18 3.78 -0.02
N GLY A 451 -21.19 2.99 -0.40
CA GLY A 451 -20.58 3.00 -1.73
C GLY A 451 -19.29 3.83 -1.79
N GLY A 452 -18.40 3.51 -2.74
CA GLY A 452 -17.08 4.13 -2.84
C GLY A 452 -17.08 5.65 -3.03
N GLU A 453 -18.13 6.21 -3.65
CA GLU A 453 -18.31 7.66 -3.84
C GLU A 453 -18.49 8.44 -2.52
N TYR A 454 -19.00 7.78 -1.48
CA TYR A 454 -19.31 8.35 -0.17
C TYR A 454 -18.41 7.84 0.97
N GLY A 455 -17.46 6.94 0.68
CA GLY A 455 -16.52 6.38 1.68
C GLY A 455 -15.87 7.47 2.54
N TRP A 456 -15.31 8.48 1.87
CA TRP A 456 -14.64 9.64 2.51
C TRP A 456 -15.48 10.34 3.59
N HIS A 457 -16.81 10.34 3.47
CA HIS A 457 -17.67 10.98 4.45
C HIS A 457 -17.86 10.08 5.66
N TYR A 458 -18.22 8.81 5.46
CA TYR A 458 -18.57 7.91 6.56
C TYR A 458 -17.35 7.45 7.35
N GLY A 459 -16.20 7.23 6.69
CA GLY A 459 -14.95 6.94 7.39
C GLY A 459 -14.52 8.09 8.30
N ALA A 460 -14.47 9.33 7.78
CA ALA A 460 -14.19 10.49 8.62
C ALA A 460 -15.26 10.76 9.67
N LYS A 461 -16.55 10.57 9.36
CA LYS A 461 -17.62 10.67 10.36
C LYS A 461 -17.34 9.76 11.54
N PHE A 462 -17.04 8.47 11.31
CA PHE A 462 -16.70 7.54 12.37
C PHE A 462 -15.51 8.01 13.22
N VAL A 463 -14.43 8.45 12.57
CA VAL A 463 -13.22 8.94 13.26
C VAL A 463 -13.49 10.24 14.04
N TYR A 464 -14.30 11.15 13.49
CA TYR A 464 -14.69 12.41 14.14
C TYR A 464 -15.54 12.13 15.38
N GLU A 465 -16.46 11.16 15.32
CA GLU A 465 -17.23 10.72 16.48
C GLU A 465 -16.29 10.24 17.60
N ILE A 466 -15.22 9.49 17.28
CA ILE A 466 -14.23 9.07 18.28
C ILE A 466 -13.44 10.27 18.81
N ALA A 467 -12.84 11.06 17.92
CA ALA A 467 -11.94 12.16 18.27
C ALA A 467 -12.61 13.25 19.12
N ASN A 468 -13.92 13.46 18.95
CA ASN A 468 -14.70 14.40 19.77
C ASN A 468 -15.11 13.84 21.15
N ARG A 469 -14.83 12.57 21.46
CA ARG A 469 -15.18 11.90 22.73
C ARG A 469 -13.98 11.56 23.61
N ILE A 470 -12.77 11.61 23.07
CA ILE A 470 -11.55 11.29 23.84
C ILE A 470 -11.19 12.43 24.81
N ASN A 471 -10.71 12.04 25.99
CA ASN A 471 -10.37 12.97 27.09
C ASN A 471 -8.86 13.26 27.19
N ARG A 472 -8.07 12.65 26.31
CA ARG A 472 -6.63 12.81 26.17
C ARG A 472 -6.30 12.87 24.67
N PRO A 473 -5.19 13.51 24.26
CA PRO A 473 -4.79 13.51 22.87
C PRO A 473 -4.41 12.08 22.45
N ALA A 474 -4.83 11.67 21.25
CA ALA A 474 -4.52 10.36 20.69
C ALA A 474 -3.67 10.48 19.43
N LEU A 475 -2.62 9.66 19.32
CA LEU A 475 -1.87 9.49 18.08
C LEU A 475 -2.74 8.63 17.15
N PHE A 476 -3.38 9.24 16.15
CA PHE A 476 -4.17 8.51 15.17
C PHE A 476 -3.33 8.06 13.97
N GLU A 477 -3.43 6.77 13.67
CA GLU A 477 -3.11 6.13 12.39
C GLU A 477 -4.33 5.34 11.89
N MET A 478 -4.34 4.97 10.61
CA MET A 478 -5.47 4.28 9.98
C MET A 478 -5.11 3.76 8.58
N SER A 479 -5.84 2.75 8.09
CA SER A 479 -5.56 2.01 6.84
C SER A 479 -5.94 2.75 5.54
N THR A 480 -6.68 3.86 5.61
CA THR A 480 -7.01 4.73 4.46
C THR A 480 -6.63 6.17 4.71
N PHE A 481 -6.58 6.99 3.66
CA PHE A 481 -6.32 8.41 3.84
C PHE A 481 -6.98 9.31 2.79
N HIS A 482 -7.80 10.23 3.27
CA HIS A 482 -8.41 11.30 2.51
C HIS A 482 -8.40 12.59 3.34
N HIS A 483 -8.71 13.72 2.69
CA HIS A 483 -8.57 15.08 3.22
C HIS A 483 -9.02 15.26 4.68
N HIS A 484 -10.22 14.80 5.02
CA HIS A 484 -10.86 14.99 6.33
C HIS A 484 -10.14 14.29 7.47
N LEU A 485 -9.45 13.18 7.20
CA LEU A 485 -8.70 12.44 8.22
C LEU A 485 -7.39 13.15 8.61
N TRP A 486 -6.92 14.11 7.81
CA TRP A 486 -5.65 14.79 8.05
C TRP A 486 -5.61 15.52 9.39
N CYS A 487 -6.69 16.20 9.78
CA CYS A 487 -6.71 17.03 10.99
C CYS A 487 -6.47 16.25 12.29
N VAL A 488 -6.82 14.95 12.31
CA VAL A 488 -6.63 14.06 13.46
C VAL A 488 -5.40 13.16 13.31
N ARG A 489 -4.99 12.83 12.08
CA ARG A 489 -3.88 11.92 11.81
C ARG A 489 -2.56 12.48 12.35
N ALA A 490 -1.81 11.64 13.06
CA ALA A 490 -0.57 12.02 13.75
C ALA A 490 0.70 11.49 13.05
N ARG A 491 0.60 10.42 12.25
CA ARG A 491 1.65 9.92 11.35
C ARG A 491 1.06 9.09 10.19
N MET A 492 1.88 8.76 9.20
CA MET A 492 1.47 8.03 7.98
C MET A 492 2.57 7.08 7.48
N GLY A 493 2.26 6.10 6.64
CA GLY A 493 3.26 5.18 6.05
C GLY A 493 3.30 3.79 6.70
N ALA A 494 2.22 3.34 7.33
CA ALA A 494 2.13 2.02 7.94
C ALA A 494 1.85 0.91 6.89
N TRP A 495 2.71 0.72 5.89
CA TRP A 495 2.58 -0.36 4.89
C TRP A 495 2.90 -1.74 5.50
N ASP A 496 2.23 -2.82 5.09
CA ASP A 496 2.63 -4.18 5.51
C ASP A 496 4.03 -4.53 5.00
N HIS A 497 4.68 -5.48 5.67
CA HIS A 497 5.98 -5.99 5.25
C HIS A 497 5.95 -6.55 3.81
N PRO A 498 7.06 -6.47 3.08
CA PRO A 498 7.26 -7.27 1.88
C PRO A 498 7.46 -8.76 2.25
N THR A 499 7.25 -9.64 1.28
CA THR A 499 7.66 -11.06 1.34
C THR A 499 8.89 -11.33 0.49
N ARG A 500 9.27 -10.42 -0.43
CA ARG A 500 10.43 -10.53 -1.33
C ARG A 500 11.00 -9.17 -1.71
N ALA A 501 12.25 -9.14 -2.16
CA ALA A 501 12.99 -7.92 -2.55
C ALA A 501 12.89 -6.78 -1.53
N HIS A 502 13.17 -7.12 -0.27
CA HIS A 502 13.04 -6.24 0.91
C HIS A 502 13.63 -4.84 0.69
N LYS A 503 14.86 -4.73 0.18
CA LYS A 503 15.53 -3.43 -0.07
C LYS A 503 14.85 -2.57 -1.11
N ARG A 504 14.32 -3.17 -2.19
CA ARG A 504 13.57 -2.43 -3.22
C ARG A 504 12.24 -1.91 -2.68
N PHE A 505 11.53 -2.71 -1.91
CA PHE A 505 10.33 -2.26 -1.22
C PHE A 505 10.62 -1.07 -0.29
N ILE A 506 11.72 -1.13 0.49
CA ILE A 506 12.14 -0.04 1.39
C ILE A 506 12.36 1.26 0.61
N ASP A 507 13.04 1.23 -0.52
CA ASP A 507 13.26 2.42 -1.36
C ASP A 507 11.94 3.01 -1.86
N ARG A 508 11.04 2.17 -2.36
CA ARG A 508 9.72 2.62 -2.85
C ARG A 508 8.86 3.20 -1.74
N HIS A 509 8.97 2.64 -0.53
CA HIS A 509 8.28 3.18 0.62
C HIS A 509 8.87 4.52 1.07
N CYS A 510 10.21 4.67 1.05
CA CYS A 510 10.86 5.95 1.31
C CYS A 510 10.42 7.02 0.30
N ASP A 511 10.41 6.70 -0.99
CA ASP A 511 9.96 7.62 -2.05
C ASP A 511 8.51 8.09 -1.78
N ALA A 512 7.59 7.15 -1.50
CA ALA A 512 6.20 7.47 -1.19
C ALA A 512 6.07 8.35 0.07
N ASN A 513 6.86 8.08 1.11
CA ASN A 513 6.88 8.88 2.34
C ASN A 513 7.46 10.29 2.11
N ILE A 514 8.48 10.43 1.26
CA ILE A 514 9.04 11.74 0.89
C ILE A 514 8.00 12.57 0.12
N GLU A 515 7.31 11.96 -0.84
CA GLU A 515 6.21 12.63 -1.55
C GLU A 515 5.09 13.07 -0.60
N GLY A 516 4.86 12.29 0.47
CA GLY A 516 3.93 12.59 1.54
C GLY A 516 4.36 13.71 2.48
N ALA A 517 5.64 14.13 2.51
CA ALA A 517 6.14 15.13 3.46
C ALA A 517 5.39 16.48 3.35
N ARG A 518 4.80 16.77 2.18
CA ARG A 518 3.93 17.92 1.91
C ARG A 518 2.72 18.04 2.85
N MET A 519 2.36 16.95 3.52
CA MET A 519 1.20 16.84 4.41
C MET A 519 1.52 17.28 5.84
N TYR A 520 2.76 17.67 6.15
CA TYR A 520 3.19 18.04 7.50
C TYR A 520 2.95 16.95 8.56
N LEU A 521 3.13 15.69 8.17
CA LEU A 521 3.05 14.52 9.06
C LEU A 521 4.42 13.84 9.16
N PRO A 522 4.81 13.34 10.35
CA PRO A 522 5.86 12.33 10.47
C PRO A 522 5.49 11.06 9.71
N MET A 523 6.51 10.31 9.26
CA MET A 523 6.34 9.09 8.50
C MET A 523 6.79 7.85 9.28
N ASN A 524 6.14 6.73 8.99
CA ASN A 524 6.44 5.38 9.42
C ASN A 524 6.94 4.60 8.19
N LEU A 525 7.93 3.74 8.37
CA LEU A 525 8.52 2.92 7.32
C LEU A 525 7.89 1.53 7.23
N GLY A 526 6.76 1.32 7.91
CA GLY A 526 5.87 0.18 7.74
C GLY A 526 5.94 -0.83 8.89
N TRP A 527 5.15 -1.89 8.73
CA TRP A 527 5.04 -3.01 9.64
C TRP A 527 5.94 -4.14 9.19
N TRP A 528 7.10 -4.27 9.83
CA TRP A 528 8.11 -5.24 9.47
C TRP A 528 7.92 -6.56 10.20
N ALA A 529 8.24 -7.65 9.51
CA ALA A 529 8.45 -8.96 10.13
C ALA A 529 9.76 -9.50 9.57
N VAL A 530 10.62 -10.00 10.44
CA VAL A 530 11.86 -10.68 10.04
C VAL A 530 11.47 -12.03 9.43
N LYS A 531 11.67 -12.19 8.11
CA LYS A 531 11.22 -13.35 7.34
C LYS A 531 12.21 -14.48 7.41
N ASN A 532 11.74 -15.66 7.81
CA ASN A 532 12.52 -16.89 7.73
C ASN A 532 12.17 -17.66 6.44
N TRP A 533 12.97 -18.69 6.14
CA TRP A 533 12.71 -19.55 4.99
C TRP A 533 11.33 -20.22 5.08
N GLN A 534 10.57 -20.18 4.00
CA GLN A 534 9.27 -20.86 3.88
C GLN A 534 9.41 -22.11 3.03
N ASP A 535 8.85 -23.24 3.51
CA ASP A 535 8.88 -24.50 2.78
C ASP A 535 7.76 -24.60 1.72
N GLY A 536 7.88 -25.59 0.83
CA GLY A 536 6.87 -25.89 -0.18
C GLY A 536 6.73 -24.79 -1.22
N THR A 537 5.51 -24.52 -1.69
CA THR A 537 5.25 -23.53 -2.74
C THR A 537 5.61 -22.10 -2.34
N ALA A 538 5.65 -21.80 -1.04
CA ALA A 538 6.01 -20.48 -0.54
C ALA A 538 7.49 -20.13 -0.78
N SER A 539 8.38 -21.12 -0.89
CA SER A 539 9.80 -20.91 -1.23
C SER A 539 10.01 -20.25 -2.60
N ALA A 540 9.02 -20.32 -3.50
CA ALA A 540 9.08 -19.69 -4.82
C ALA A 540 8.82 -18.18 -4.79
N TRP A 541 8.21 -17.64 -3.74
CA TRP A 541 7.78 -16.24 -3.72
C TRP A 541 8.08 -15.48 -2.42
N SER A 542 8.57 -16.19 -1.39
CA SER A 542 9.01 -15.62 -0.12
C SER A 542 10.53 -15.71 0.00
N GLU A 543 11.16 -14.60 0.36
CA GLU A 543 12.59 -14.51 0.62
C GLU A 543 12.85 -14.31 2.12
N PRO A 544 13.83 -15.02 2.71
CA PRO A 544 14.26 -14.73 4.06
C PRO A 544 14.88 -13.33 4.13
N THR A 545 14.83 -12.75 5.31
CA THR A 545 15.50 -11.50 5.64
C THR A 545 16.85 -11.81 6.26
N TYR A 546 17.88 -11.09 5.86
CA TYR A 546 19.21 -11.18 6.45
C TYR A 546 19.63 -9.90 7.16
N THR A 547 20.79 -9.92 7.83
CA THR A 547 21.35 -8.75 8.51
C THR A 547 21.43 -7.54 7.58
N ASP A 548 21.84 -7.73 6.33
CA ASP A 548 21.96 -6.65 5.36
C ASP A 548 20.62 -6.04 4.93
N ASP A 549 19.53 -6.82 4.92
CA ASP A 549 18.18 -6.29 4.66
C ASP A 549 17.66 -5.44 5.83
N ILE A 550 17.86 -5.91 7.08
CA ILE A 550 17.46 -5.15 8.27
C ILE A 550 18.34 -3.92 8.47
N GLU A 551 19.65 -4.01 8.24
CA GLU A 551 20.54 -2.85 8.35
C GLU A 551 20.20 -1.79 7.31
N TYR A 552 19.79 -2.21 6.10
CA TYR A 552 19.27 -1.32 5.07
C TYR A 552 18.02 -0.56 5.55
N LEU A 553 17.03 -1.29 6.08
CA LEU A 553 15.81 -0.72 6.67
C LEU A 553 16.15 0.33 7.74
N LEU A 554 17.00 -0.03 8.69
CA LEU A 554 17.35 0.81 9.82
C LEU A 554 18.17 2.04 9.39
N CYS A 555 19.04 1.91 8.38
CA CYS A 555 19.70 3.06 7.76
C CYS A 555 18.70 4.04 7.16
N LYS A 556 17.68 3.55 6.44
CA LYS A 556 16.66 4.42 5.84
C LYS A 556 15.78 5.08 6.90
N ALA A 557 15.39 4.34 7.94
CA ALA A 557 14.65 4.88 9.07
C ALA A 557 15.44 5.98 9.79
N LEU A 558 16.70 5.72 10.14
CA LEU A 558 17.60 6.68 10.80
C LEU A 558 17.88 7.92 9.92
N GLY A 559 18.18 7.70 8.64
CA GLY A 559 18.46 8.77 7.68
C GLY A 559 17.28 9.73 7.54
N ASN A 560 16.06 9.19 7.42
CA ASN A 560 14.85 9.98 7.22
C ASN A 560 14.15 10.43 8.52
N ASP A 561 14.61 9.98 9.69
CA ASP A 561 13.88 10.14 10.96
C ASP A 561 12.43 9.59 10.89
N MET A 562 12.30 8.42 10.25
CA MET A 562 11.04 7.68 10.15
C MET A 562 10.99 6.61 11.24
N CYS A 563 9.85 6.48 11.90
CA CYS A 563 9.61 5.36 12.81
C CYS A 563 9.37 4.06 12.04
N LEU A 564 9.37 2.92 12.71
CA LEU A 564 9.00 1.63 12.11
C LEU A 564 8.22 0.78 13.11
N SER A 565 7.63 -0.30 12.63
CA SER A 565 6.81 -1.18 13.46
C SER A 565 7.23 -2.62 13.29
N LEU A 566 7.12 -3.46 14.31
CA LEU A 566 7.53 -4.87 14.24
C LEU A 566 6.38 -5.81 14.60
N MET A 567 6.19 -6.84 13.78
CA MET A 567 5.16 -7.88 13.90
C MET A 567 5.81 -9.26 13.98
N GLY A 568 5.06 -10.21 14.55
CA GLY A 568 5.43 -11.63 14.53
C GLY A 568 6.48 -12.05 15.56
N VAL A 569 6.88 -11.14 16.45
CA VAL A 569 7.74 -11.42 17.61
C VAL A 569 7.10 -10.95 18.90
N ASN A 570 7.17 -11.77 19.94
CA ASN A 570 6.72 -11.49 21.30
C ASN A 570 7.58 -12.29 22.30
N PRO A 571 7.45 -12.04 23.62
CA PRO A 571 8.26 -12.77 24.60
C PRO A 571 8.09 -14.29 24.56
N GLN A 572 6.92 -14.79 24.15
CA GLN A 572 6.63 -16.22 24.11
C GLN A 572 7.27 -16.94 22.90
N ASN A 573 7.43 -16.26 21.76
CA ASN A 573 7.89 -16.87 20.51
C ASN A 573 9.30 -16.44 20.06
N ILE A 574 9.91 -15.43 20.71
CA ILE A 574 11.23 -14.93 20.30
C ILE A 574 12.32 -16.02 20.38
N GLY A 575 12.19 -16.97 21.31
CA GLY A 575 13.07 -18.14 21.42
C GLY A 575 12.89 -19.17 20.28
N ASP A 576 11.72 -19.18 19.63
CA ASP A 576 11.43 -20.08 18.50
C ASP A 576 11.96 -19.55 17.16
N MET A 577 12.45 -18.31 17.15
CA MET A 577 13.04 -17.64 15.99
C MET A 577 14.40 -17.00 16.34
N PRO A 578 15.48 -17.80 16.43
CA PRO A 578 16.81 -17.31 16.82
C PRO A 578 17.36 -16.17 15.95
N MET A 579 16.90 -16.02 14.71
CA MET A 579 17.19 -14.87 13.87
C MET A 579 16.77 -13.53 14.52
N TYR A 580 15.62 -13.44 15.18
CA TYR A 580 15.22 -12.23 15.89
C TYR A 580 16.22 -11.89 16.99
N GLN A 581 16.65 -12.88 17.77
CA GLN A 581 17.64 -12.68 18.84
C GLN A 581 18.98 -12.17 18.29
N ARG A 582 19.39 -12.64 17.11
CA ARG A 582 20.61 -12.17 16.43
C ARG A 582 20.49 -10.74 15.92
N LEU A 583 19.32 -10.32 15.45
CA LEU A 583 19.10 -9.01 14.82
C LEU A 583 18.65 -7.92 15.81
N MET A 584 18.07 -8.29 16.95
CA MET A 584 17.57 -7.36 17.97
C MET A 584 18.62 -6.32 18.45
N PRO A 585 19.91 -6.66 18.68
CA PRO A 585 20.92 -5.66 19.00
C PRO A 585 21.13 -4.61 17.91
N LEU A 586 20.80 -4.93 16.65
CA LEU A 586 20.88 -3.98 15.54
C LEU A 586 19.73 -2.97 15.62
N PHE A 587 18.48 -3.44 15.81
CA PHE A 587 17.32 -2.58 16.02
C PHE A 587 17.58 -1.56 17.14
N LYS A 588 18.04 -2.04 18.30
CA LYS A 588 18.36 -1.17 19.44
C LYS A 588 19.34 -0.08 19.09
N ARG A 589 20.49 -0.44 18.50
CA ARG A 589 21.56 0.52 18.19
C ARG A 589 21.06 1.62 17.26
N TYR A 590 20.30 1.27 16.22
CA TYR A 590 19.80 2.25 15.27
C TYR A 590 18.67 3.12 15.83
N GLU A 591 17.76 2.54 16.61
CA GLU A 591 16.69 3.31 17.27
C GLU A 591 17.23 4.24 18.35
N ASP A 592 18.20 3.79 19.15
CA ASP A 592 18.90 4.64 20.12
C ASP A 592 19.54 5.84 19.39
N LEU A 593 20.28 5.62 18.30
CA LEU A 593 20.87 6.70 17.49
C LEU A 593 19.82 7.65 16.89
N ARG A 594 18.67 7.12 16.46
CA ARG A 594 17.57 7.92 15.90
C ARG A 594 16.95 8.81 16.98
N HIS A 595 16.71 8.26 18.16
CA HIS A 595 16.17 8.99 19.31
C HIS A 595 17.14 10.02 19.88
N GLU A 596 18.43 9.73 19.90
CA GLU A 596 19.47 10.67 20.33
C GLU A 596 19.62 11.86 19.38
N GLY A 597 19.37 11.66 18.08
CA GLY A 597 19.48 12.71 17.07
C GLY A 597 20.90 13.23 16.85
N THR A 598 21.92 12.44 17.21
CA THR A 598 23.34 12.82 17.20
C THR A 598 24.04 12.62 15.84
N VAL A 599 23.44 11.84 14.94
CA VAL A 599 23.98 11.60 13.59
C VAL A 599 23.84 12.87 12.74
N SER A 600 24.96 13.34 12.18
CA SER A 600 25.01 14.56 11.36
C SER A 600 24.12 14.46 10.11
N GLU A 601 23.62 15.61 9.64
CA GLU A 601 22.80 15.65 8.43
C GLU A 601 23.56 15.23 7.16
N SER A 602 24.88 15.40 7.10
CA SER A 602 25.68 14.92 5.97
C SER A 602 25.74 13.39 5.91
N ILE A 603 25.88 12.72 7.05
CA ILE A 603 25.76 11.25 7.13
C ILE A 603 24.33 10.83 6.79
N LYS A 604 23.31 11.43 7.41
CA LYS A 604 21.91 11.08 7.13
C LYS A 604 21.58 11.20 5.64
N LYS A 605 22.10 12.21 4.95
CA LYS A 605 21.93 12.37 3.50
C LYS A 605 22.47 11.19 2.70
N GLU A 606 23.62 10.63 3.08
CA GLU A 606 24.12 9.41 2.45
C GLU A 606 23.23 8.21 2.76
N LEU A 607 22.80 8.04 4.03
CA LEU A 607 21.91 6.95 4.44
C LEU A 607 20.56 6.98 3.70
N ARG A 608 20.02 8.16 3.38
CA ARG A 608 18.77 8.35 2.61
C ARG A 608 18.85 7.88 1.16
N SER A 609 20.05 7.75 0.58
CA SER A 609 20.21 7.53 -0.87
C SER A 609 19.69 6.14 -1.29
N PRO A 610 18.71 6.02 -2.21
CA PRO A 610 18.22 4.74 -2.69
C PRO A 610 19.34 3.86 -3.26
N GLY A 611 19.25 2.54 -3.07
CA GLY A 611 20.26 1.55 -3.45
C GLY A 611 21.61 1.62 -2.72
N LYS A 612 21.94 2.70 -1.97
CA LYS A 612 23.18 2.76 -1.20
C LYS A 612 23.02 2.05 0.14
N GLU A 613 23.94 1.14 0.42
CA GLU A 613 23.98 0.33 1.63
C GLU A 613 25.11 0.75 2.56
N PHE A 614 24.93 0.53 3.87
CA PHE A 614 25.90 0.89 4.89
C PHE A 614 25.91 -0.14 6.02
N VAL A 615 27.08 -0.35 6.61
CA VAL A 615 27.25 -1.11 7.86
C VAL A 615 27.61 -0.14 8.98
N LEU A 616 26.98 -0.29 10.14
CA LEU A 616 27.29 0.44 11.37
C LEU A 616 28.34 -0.31 12.20
N GLU A 617 29.49 0.33 12.40
CA GLU A 617 30.52 -0.08 13.35
C GLU A 617 30.50 0.84 14.58
N ILE A 618 30.69 0.25 15.77
CA ILE A 618 30.90 1.01 17.01
C ILE A 618 32.38 0.89 17.37
N ASN A 619 33.09 2.00 17.48
CA ASN A 619 34.49 2.01 17.86
C ASN A 619 34.70 1.70 19.35
N GLU A 620 35.96 1.52 19.75
CA GLU A 620 36.37 1.40 21.16
C GLU A 620 35.98 2.61 22.02
N ASP A 621 35.80 3.80 21.42
CA ASP A 621 35.34 5.02 22.09
C ASP A 621 33.81 5.19 22.08
N GLU A 622 33.08 4.13 21.72
CA GLU A 622 31.61 4.07 21.61
C GLU A 622 31.00 4.99 20.53
N THR A 623 31.83 5.57 19.63
CA THR A 623 31.30 6.40 18.54
C THR A 623 30.82 5.57 17.34
N PRO A 624 29.64 5.87 16.78
CA PRO A 624 29.12 5.20 15.59
C PRO A 624 29.87 5.63 14.32
N ARG A 625 30.19 4.66 13.46
CA ARG A 625 30.79 4.88 12.14
C ARG A 625 30.03 4.09 11.08
N PHE A 626 29.64 4.77 10.01
CA PHE A 626 29.00 4.14 8.86
C PHE A 626 30.02 3.90 7.76
N ARG A 627 30.03 2.69 7.20
CA ARG A 627 30.85 2.32 6.04
C ARG A 627 29.94 1.96 4.88
N PRO A 628 30.13 2.53 3.68
CA PRO A 628 29.42 2.07 2.48
C PRO A 628 29.65 0.58 2.28
N ALA A 629 28.60 -0.13 1.88
CA ALA A 629 28.65 -1.56 1.58
C ALA A 629 28.13 -1.82 0.16
N PHE A 630 28.69 -2.84 -0.48
CA PHE A 630 28.26 -3.32 -1.78
C PHE A 630 28.06 -4.83 -1.69
N TYR A 631 26.92 -5.31 -2.17
CA TYR A 631 26.56 -6.73 -2.18
C TYR A 631 26.29 -7.19 -3.61
N ASP A 632 27.06 -8.16 -4.08
CA ASP A 632 26.85 -8.83 -5.36
C ASP A 632 26.14 -10.16 -5.11
N LYS A 633 24.90 -10.29 -5.59
CA LYS A 633 24.07 -11.50 -5.44
C LYS A 633 24.00 -12.22 -6.78
N HIS A 634 24.40 -13.49 -6.80
CA HIS A 634 24.35 -14.32 -8.01
C HIS A 634 23.66 -15.66 -7.72
N ARG A 635 22.73 -16.05 -8.60
CA ARG A 635 22.02 -17.33 -8.51
C ARG A 635 22.69 -18.36 -9.42
N VAL A 636 23.12 -19.47 -8.82
CA VAL A 636 23.72 -20.61 -9.51
C VAL A 636 22.67 -21.73 -9.60
N ASP A 637 21.98 -21.76 -10.74
CA ASP A 637 20.96 -22.75 -11.12
C ASP A 637 21.58 -23.99 -11.78
N SER A 638 22.79 -23.87 -12.35
CA SER A 638 23.53 -24.98 -12.93
C SER A 638 25.05 -24.83 -12.83
N LEU A 639 25.78 -25.93 -12.96
CA LEU A 639 27.25 -25.93 -12.98
C LEU A 639 27.85 -25.61 -14.36
N GLU A 640 27.03 -25.25 -15.35
CA GLU A 640 27.50 -24.81 -16.65
C GLU A 640 28.23 -23.47 -16.56
N ALA A 641 29.26 -23.28 -17.38
CA ALA A 641 30.15 -22.12 -17.28
C ALA A 641 29.44 -20.75 -17.40
N TRP A 642 28.31 -20.68 -18.12
CA TRP A 642 27.54 -19.44 -18.28
C TRP A 642 26.80 -19.01 -17.00
N ASN A 643 26.56 -19.94 -16.07
CA ASN A 643 25.85 -19.67 -14.84
C ASN A 643 26.74 -19.82 -13.60
N ALA A 644 27.65 -20.80 -13.58
CA ALA A 644 28.55 -21.04 -12.46
C ALA A 644 29.76 -20.09 -12.42
N THR A 645 29.96 -19.26 -13.44
CA THR A 645 31.04 -18.26 -13.53
C THR A 645 30.47 -16.89 -13.85
N TRP A 646 30.87 -15.87 -13.10
CA TRP A 646 30.45 -14.48 -13.32
C TRP A 646 31.55 -13.50 -12.91
N THR A 647 31.33 -12.21 -13.16
CA THR A 647 32.25 -11.14 -12.77
C THR A 647 31.59 -10.25 -11.74
N MET A 648 32.25 -10.03 -10.61
CA MET A 648 31.87 -9.04 -9.60
C MET A 648 32.76 -7.81 -9.77
N ASP A 649 32.17 -6.62 -9.86
CA ASP A 649 32.92 -5.35 -9.83
C ASP A 649 32.92 -4.80 -8.40
N ASN A 650 34.07 -4.80 -7.73
CA ASN A 650 34.23 -4.27 -6.38
C ASN A 650 34.52 -2.76 -6.45
N PRO A 651 33.60 -1.90 -5.96
CA PRO A 651 33.76 -0.45 -6.05
C PRO A 651 34.70 0.15 -5.00
N PHE A 652 35.32 -0.67 -4.14
CA PHE A 652 36.13 -0.23 -3.01
C PHE A 652 37.54 -0.80 -3.05
N ASP A 653 38.38 -0.30 -2.13
CA ASP A 653 39.75 -0.77 -1.96
C ASP A 653 39.83 -2.28 -1.76
N ARG A 654 40.99 -2.83 -2.12
CA ARG A 654 41.37 -4.23 -1.97
C ARG A 654 41.13 -4.74 -0.54
N GLN A 655 40.38 -5.83 -0.40
CA GLN A 655 40.01 -6.41 0.90
C GLN A 655 39.76 -7.92 0.85
N GLU A 656 39.75 -8.57 2.01
CA GLU A 656 39.31 -9.97 2.12
C GLU A 656 37.82 -10.10 1.78
N ALA A 657 37.46 -11.16 1.06
CA ALA A 657 36.08 -11.41 0.68
C ALA A 657 35.25 -11.83 1.91
N TRP A 658 34.09 -11.19 2.08
CA TRP A 658 33.00 -11.72 2.89
C TRP A 658 31.98 -12.39 1.95
N LEU A 659 31.36 -13.48 2.40
CA LEU A 659 30.35 -14.17 1.59
C LEU A 659 29.24 -14.85 2.40
N ARG A 660 28.09 -15.02 1.74
CA ARG A 660 26.99 -15.90 2.16
C ARG A 660 26.62 -16.87 1.03
N ILE A 661 26.44 -18.15 1.35
CA ILE A 661 25.96 -19.19 0.45
C ILE A 661 24.61 -19.69 0.98
N GLU A 662 23.56 -19.60 0.19
CA GLU A 662 22.22 -20.07 0.50
C GLU A 662 21.90 -21.27 -0.40
N ALA A 663 21.45 -22.39 0.17
CA ALA A 663 20.95 -23.50 -0.63
C ALA A 663 19.47 -23.27 -0.97
N LEU A 664 19.14 -23.26 -2.27
CA LEU A 664 17.78 -23.05 -2.79
C LEU A 664 17.10 -24.39 -3.10
N MET A 665 15.79 -24.36 -3.33
CA MET A 665 15.06 -25.56 -3.80
C MET A 665 15.53 -25.94 -5.19
N GLY A 666 15.82 -27.23 -5.41
CA GLY A 666 15.98 -27.82 -6.72
C GLY A 666 14.64 -28.00 -7.44
N VAL A 667 14.69 -28.44 -8.69
CA VAL A 667 13.50 -28.70 -9.53
C VAL A 667 13.57 -30.10 -10.08
N ALA A 668 12.44 -30.80 -10.11
CA ALA A 668 12.39 -32.13 -10.73
C ALA A 668 12.76 -32.07 -12.22
N PRO A 669 13.24 -33.18 -12.81
CA PRO A 669 13.56 -33.23 -14.24
C PRO A 669 12.39 -32.78 -15.12
N TYR A 670 12.70 -32.15 -16.25
CA TYR A 670 11.72 -31.63 -17.21
C TYR A 670 10.74 -32.69 -17.76
N ASP A 671 11.16 -33.95 -17.79
CA ASP A 671 10.38 -35.12 -18.22
C ASP A 671 9.77 -35.92 -17.06
N SER A 672 9.77 -35.37 -15.85
CA SER A 672 9.09 -35.95 -14.68
C SER A 672 7.64 -36.33 -14.99
N GLU A 673 7.20 -37.50 -14.52
CA GLU A 673 5.81 -37.96 -14.62
C GLU A 673 4.83 -37.04 -13.89
N GLU A 674 5.31 -36.24 -12.93
CA GLU A 674 4.51 -35.26 -12.19
C GLU A 674 4.40 -33.91 -12.91
N ALA A 675 5.11 -33.70 -14.01
CA ALA A 675 5.09 -32.43 -14.75
C ALA A 675 3.71 -32.15 -15.35
N VAL A 676 3.23 -30.92 -15.20
CA VAL A 676 1.97 -30.45 -15.82
C VAL A 676 2.30 -29.48 -16.94
N VAL A 677 1.79 -29.74 -18.14
CA VAL A 677 1.95 -28.80 -19.26
C VAL A 677 1.11 -27.54 -18.98
N VAL A 678 1.78 -26.40 -18.84
CA VAL A 678 1.16 -25.08 -18.74
C VAL A 678 0.80 -24.57 -20.13
N GLU A 679 1.71 -24.77 -21.08
CA GLU A 679 1.53 -24.42 -22.48
C GLU A 679 2.36 -25.36 -23.38
N ASP A 680 1.77 -25.84 -24.47
CA ASP A 680 2.47 -26.65 -25.48
C ASP A 680 2.74 -25.90 -26.80
N PHE A 681 2.10 -24.75 -27.01
CA PHE A 681 2.14 -23.92 -28.23
C PHE A 681 1.53 -24.58 -29.48
N SER A 682 0.59 -25.52 -29.28
CA SER A 682 -0.13 -26.20 -30.36
C SER A 682 -1.12 -25.28 -31.09
N ASP A 683 -1.70 -24.34 -30.35
CA ASP A 683 -2.72 -23.40 -30.82
C ASP A 683 -2.40 -21.95 -30.36
N PRO A 684 -1.54 -21.23 -31.10
CA PRO A 684 -1.24 -19.82 -30.81
C PRO A 684 -2.46 -18.89 -30.89
N ASP A 685 -3.56 -19.29 -31.55
CA ASP A 685 -4.77 -18.47 -31.65
C ASP A 685 -5.55 -18.45 -30.33
N ALA A 686 -5.32 -19.41 -29.42
CA ALA A 686 -5.86 -19.40 -28.06
C ALA A 686 -5.30 -18.24 -27.21
N PHE A 687 -4.19 -17.62 -27.62
CA PHE A 687 -3.61 -16.45 -26.97
C PHE A 687 -4.34 -15.16 -27.36
N THR A 688 -5.52 -14.98 -26.76
CA THR A 688 -6.43 -13.86 -27.03
C THR A 688 -6.08 -12.58 -26.27
N VAL A 689 -5.28 -12.66 -25.20
CA VAL A 689 -4.81 -11.48 -24.46
C VAL A 689 -3.60 -10.90 -25.15
N ARG A 690 -3.77 -9.76 -25.82
CA ARG A 690 -2.68 -9.08 -26.56
C ARG A 690 -2.62 -7.62 -26.19
N LYS A 691 -1.48 -7.18 -25.68
CA LYS A 691 -1.20 -5.78 -25.33
C LYS A 691 0.21 -5.44 -25.79
N ALA A 692 0.44 -4.21 -26.20
CA ALA A 692 1.78 -3.70 -26.48
C ALA A 692 1.80 -2.20 -26.23
N ILE A 693 2.96 -1.68 -25.85
CA ILE A 693 3.15 -0.23 -25.83
C ILE A 693 3.21 0.30 -27.27
N ASP A 694 2.83 1.58 -27.44
CA ASP A 694 2.97 2.26 -28.72
C ASP A 694 4.39 2.12 -29.29
N GLY A 695 4.47 1.73 -30.56
CA GLY A 695 5.71 1.48 -31.28
C GLY A 695 6.25 0.05 -31.16
N VAL A 696 5.61 -0.85 -30.40
CA VAL A 696 6.00 -2.27 -30.29
C VAL A 696 4.93 -3.15 -30.92
N GLN A 697 5.36 -4.22 -31.60
CA GLN A 697 4.50 -5.27 -32.14
C GLN A 697 5.06 -6.63 -31.76
N ALA A 698 4.20 -7.60 -31.45
CA ALA A 698 4.61 -8.96 -31.14
C ALA A 698 3.68 -9.99 -31.79
N SER A 699 4.25 -11.13 -32.16
CA SER A 699 3.54 -12.30 -32.69
C SER A 699 3.99 -13.58 -32.00
N LEU A 700 3.09 -14.57 -31.95
CA LEU A 700 3.35 -15.91 -31.46
C LEU A 700 2.85 -16.88 -32.52
N GLU A 701 3.73 -17.75 -33.00
CA GLU A 701 3.44 -18.68 -34.08
C GLU A 701 3.96 -20.07 -33.73
N ARG A 702 3.32 -21.11 -34.24
CA ARG A 702 3.83 -22.48 -34.16
C ARG A 702 4.92 -22.66 -35.21
N THR A 703 6.07 -23.22 -34.82
CA THR A 703 7.18 -23.54 -35.73
C THR A 703 7.63 -24.99 -35.60
N GLU A 704 7.99 -25.61 -36.73
CA GLU A 704 8.55 -26.97 -36.82
C GLU A 704 10.04 -26.96 -37.20
N ASP A 705 10.60 -25.78 -37.50
CA ASP A 705 11.98 -25.63 -37.99
C ASP A 705 13.01 -25.52 -36.86
N VAL A 706 12.59 -24.98 -35.71
CA VAL A 706 13.42 -24.79 -34.51
C VAL A 706 12.72 -25.47 -33.35
N VAL A 707 13.04 -26.75 -33.13
CA VAL A 707 12.39 -27.61 -32.13
C VAL A 707 13.45 -28.34 -31.29
N GLN A 708 13.30 -28.29 -29.97
CA GLN A 708 14.13 -29.05 -29.02
C GLN A 708 13.39 -30.27 -28.46
N ILE A 709 12.10 -30.12 -28.14
CA ILE A 709 11.25 -31.18 -27.58
C ILE A 709 9.92 -31.23 -28.34
N GLY A 710 9.45 -32.44 -28.64
CA GLY A 710 8.16 -32.66 -29.31
C GLY A 710 8.22 -32.39 -30.81
N ASP A 711 7.07 -32.04 -31.40
CA ASP A 711 6.93 -31.86 -32.85
C ASP A 711 7.02 -30.38 -33.28
N TYR A 712 6.84 -29.43 -32.35
CA TYR A 712 6.83 -28.00 -32.62
C TYR A 712 7.28 -27.18 -31.40
N SER A 713 7.53 -25.89 -31.62
CA SER A 713 7.81 -24.88 -30.60
C SER A 713 6.98 -23.63 -30.84
N GLY A 714 6.82 -22.80 -29.81
CA GLY A 714 6.25 -21.46 -29.95
C GLY A 714 7.35 -20.48 -30.35
N ARG A 715 7.28 -19.93 -31.57
CA ARG A 715 8.12 -18.82 -32.00
C ARG A 715 7.49 -17.51 -31.54
N PHE A 716 8.15 -16.84 -30.60
CA PHE A 716 7.76 -15.54 -30.10
C PHE A 716 8.67 -14.48 -30.72
N THR A 717 8.07 -13.55 -31.48
CA THR A 717 8.77 -12.48 -32.18
C THR A 717 8.23 -11.15 -31.69
N ALA A 718 9.12 -10.18 -31.46
CA ALA A 718 8.73 -8.82 -31.13
C ALA A 718 9.66 -7.79 -31.78
N ALA A 719 9.08 -6.74 -32.35
CA ALA A 719 9.80 -5.66 -33.00
C ALA A 719 9.47 -4.32 -32.37
N SER A 720 10.50 -3.49 -32.16
CA SER A 720 10.37 -2.15 -31.60
C SER A 720 10.72 -1.10 -32.65
N LYS A 721 9.84 -0.12 -32.84
CA LYS A 721 10.11 1.12 -33.57
C LYS A 721 10.43 2.29 -32.64
N ARG A 722 10.72 1.99 -31.37
CA ARG A 722 11.08 2.98 -30.35
C ARG A 722 12.58 3.20 -30.35
N ASP A 723 12.99 4.39 -29.92
CA ASP A 723 14.41 4.75 -29.80
C ASP A 723 15.04 4.29 -28.48
N ALA A 724 14.20 3.89 -27.51
CA ALA A 724 14.62 3.37 -26.20
C ALA A 724 14.21 1.91 -26.04
N ALA A 725 15.15 1.08 -25.59
CA ALA A 725 14.89 -0.32 -25.26
C ALA A 725 14.04 -0.43 -23.98
N LEU A 726 14.35 0.37 -22.97
CA LEU A 726 13.61 0.32 -21.71
C LEU A 726 12.12 0.63 -21.90
N GLY A 727 11.26 -0.23 -21.37
CA GLY A 727 9.80 -0.10 -21.46
C GLY A 727 9.22 -0.41 -22.83
N SER A 728 9.98 -1.05 -23.74
CA SER A 728 9.48 -1.54 -25.03
C SER A 728 8.75 -2.88 -24.89
N TRP A 729 7.66 -2.89 -24.13
CA TRP A 729 6.99 -4.13 -23.75
C TRP A 729 5.86 -4.57 -24.70
N ALA A 730 5.63 -5.88 -24.75
CA ALA A 730 4.44 -6.51 -25.30
C ALA A 730 4.02 -7.73 -24.47
N GLN A 731 2.73 -8.09 -24.55
CA GLN A 731 2.09 -9.24 -23.92
C GLN A 731 1.37 -10.07 -24.99
N ILE A 732 1.56 -11.39 -24.93
CA ILE A 732 0.72 -12.39 -25.59
C ILE A 732 0.37 -13.45 -24.54
N GLY A 733 -0.89 -13.56 -24.15
CA GLY A 733 -1.36 -14.44 -23.07
C GLY A 733 -2.72 -15.10 -23.33
N ARG A 734 -3.09 -16.04 -22.46
CA ARG A 734 -4.40 -16.71 -22.46
C ARG A 734 -4.95 -16.85 -21.04
N THR A 735 -6.28 -16.80 -20.92
CA THR A 735 -7.01 -17.06 -19.66
C THR A 735 -7.48 -18.51 -19.63
N ALA A 736 -7.40 -19.16 -18.47
CA ALA A 736 -7.93 -20.49 -18.21
C ALA A 736 -9.33 -20.39 -17.58
N SER A 737 -10.30 -21.12 -18.13
CA SER A 737 -11.64 -21.23 -17.56
C SER A 737 -12.09 -22.69 -17.59
N PRO A 738 -12.12 -23.40 -16.44
CA PRO A 738 -11.77 -22.93 -15.09
C PRO A 738 -10.26 -22.62 -14.94
N PRO A 739 -9.85 -21.89 -13.89
CA PRO A 739 -8.43 -21.67 -13.58
C PRO A 739 -7.62 -22.98 -13.51
N LEU A 740 -6.37 -22.93 -13.94
CA LEU A 740 -5.45 -24.06 -13.93
C LEU A 740 -5.02 -24.37 -12.50
N ASN A 741 -5.02 -25.66 -12.15
CA ASN A 741 -4.54 -26.14 -10.86
C ASN A 741 -3.10 -26.65 -10.99
N LEU A 742 -2.15 -25.86 -10.51
CA LEU A 742 -0.72 -26.13 -10.44
C LEU A 742 -0.25 -26.42 -9.00
N ALA A 743 -1.14 -26.90 -8.13
CA ALA A 743 -0.80 -27.17 -6.73
C ALA A 743 0.48 -28.03 -6.62
N ASN A 744 1.37 -27.59 -5.72
CA ASN A 744 2.66 -28.20 -5.42
C ASN A 744 3.67 -28.19 -6.59
N LYS A 745 3.42 -27.45 -7.68
CA LYS A 745 4.31 -27.36 -8.85
C LYS A 745 4.60 -25.90 -9.21
N PRO A 746 5.27 -25.15 -8.31
CA PRO A 746 5.44 -23.71 -8.47
C PRO A 746 6.51 -23.33 -9.50
N ALA A 747 7.41 -24.26 -9.85
CA ALA A 747 8.50 -24.02 -10.79
C ALA A 747 8.04 -24.16 -12.25
N LEU A 748 8.61 -23.36 -13.16
CA LEU A 748 8.47 -23.53 -14.60
C LEU A 748 9.77 -24.08 -15.21
N GLY A 749 9.68 -25.18 -15.94
CA GLY A 749 10.74 -25.70 -16.78
C GLY A 749 10.47 -25.37 -18.25
N VAL A 750 11.46 -24.82 -18.95
CA VAL A 750 11.35 -24.45 -20.36
C VAL A 750 12.70 -24.50 -21.07
N TRP A 751 12.72 -24.99 -22.32
CA TRP A 751 13.84 -24.78 -23.23
C TRP A 751 13.58 -23.54 -24.07
N VAL A 752 14.56 -22.65 -24.16
CA VAL A 752 14.49 -21.41 -24.94
C VAL A 752 15.63 -21.38 -25.94
N HIS A 753 15.30 -21.14 -27.21
CA HIS A 753 16.26 -20.86 -28.25
C HIS A 753 16.47 -19.34 -28.35
N GLY A 754 17.60 -18.85 -27.85
CA GLY A 754 17.93 -17.44 -27.89
C GLY A 754 18.50 -16.98 -29.23
N ASP A 755 18.49 -15.67 -29.45
CA ASP A 755 18.98 -14.98 -30.65
C ASP A 755 20.10 -13.97 -30.39
N CYS A 756 20.60 -13.87 -29.16
CA CYS A 756 21.55 -12.84 -28.70
C CYS A 756 21.04 -11.39 -28.82
N SER A 757 19.73 -11.15 -28.92
CA SER A 757 19.18 -9.79 -29.02
C SER A 757 19.41 -8.94 -27.76
N GLY A 758 19.59 -9.57 -26.60
CA GLY A 758 19.59 -8.89 -25.30
C GLY A 758 18.20 -8.48 -24.81
N ALA A 759 17.14 -8.82 -25.55
CA ALA A 759 15.77 -8.60 -25.12
C ALA A 759 15.44 -9.41 -23.87
N LEU A 760 14.48 -8.92 -23.08
CA LEU A 760 13.97 -9.61 -21.90
C LEU A 760 12.67 -10.32 -22.25
N ILE A 761 12.54 -11.58 -21.85
CA ILE A 761 11.26 -12.30 -21.86
C ILE A 761 10.83 -12.58 -20.43
N ASN A 762 9.53 -12.43 -20.16
CA ASN A 762 8.91 -12.81 -18.90
C ASN A 762 7.84 -13.89 -19.13
N LEU A 763 7.95 -15.02 -18.42
CA LEU A 763 6.92 -16.06 -18.33
C LEU A 763 6.09 -15.80 -17.07
N GLN A 764 4.91 -15.23 -17.25
CA GLN A 764 4.07 -14.76 -16.14
C GLN A 764 2.89 -15.70 -15.87
N VAL A 765 2.68 -16.02 -14.59
CA VAL A 765 1.45 -16.65 -14.08
C VAL A 765 0.68 -15.67 -13.18
N LEU A 766 -0.65 -15.71 -13.24
CA LEU A 766 -1.53 -14.85 -12.44
C LEU A 766 -2.54 -15.69 -11.65
N SER A 767 -2.67 -15.42 -10.35
CA SER A 767 -3.67 -16.06 -9.50
C SER A 767 -5.06 -15.50 -9.73
N ALA A 768 -6.09 -16.31 -9.53
CA ALA A 768 -7.47 -15.91 -9.72
C ALA A 768 -7.88 -14.74 -8.80
N ALA A 769 -8.50 -13.69 -9.33
CA ALA A 769 -8.78 -12.46 -8.58
C ALA A 769 -9.65 -12.61 -7.31
N TYR A 770 -10.30 -13.77 -7.10
CA TYR A 770 -11.11 -14.03 -5.90
C TYR A 770 -10.33 -14.71 -4.76
N THR A 771 -9.09 -15.17 -4.99
CA THR A 771 -8.26 -15.81 -3.96
C THR A 771 -7.44 -14.81 -3.14
N GLY A 772 -7.38 -13.54 -3.55
CA GLY A 772 -6.65 -12.44 -2.92
C GLY A 772 -6.50 -11.24 -3.88
N ASP A 773 -5.58 -10.32 -3.63
CA ASP A 773 -5.32 -9.11 -4.45
C ASP A 773 -4.68 -9.40 -5.84
N GLY A 774 -4.74 -10.64 -6.34
CA GLY A 774 -4.24 -10.99 -7.67
C GLY A 774 -2.71 -11.15 -7.74
N GLY A 775 -2.17 -12.15 -7.05
CA GLY A 775 -0.73 -12.43 -7.04
C GLY A 775 -0.16 -12.75 -8.43
N THR A 776 0.95 -12.12 -8.78
CA THR A 776 1.65 -12.26 -10.06
C THR A 776 3.01 -12.95 -9.85
N GLY A 777 3.31 -13.97 -10.65
CA GLY A 777 4.59 -14.68 -10.65
C GLY A 777 5.36 -14.41 -11.95
N ASP A 778 6.28 -13.45 -11.89
CA ASP A 778 7.17 -13.06 -12.99
C ASP A 778 8.44 -13.92 -13.02
N HIS A 779 8.87 -14.35 -14.21
CA HIS A 779 10.12 -15.11 -14.39
C HIS A 779 10.88 -14.61 -15.61
N TYR A 780 12.03 -13.98 -15.39
CA TYR A 780 12.74 -13.27 -16.44
C TYR A 780 13.87 -14.09 -17.05
N ILE A 781 13.97 -14.06 -18.37
CA ILE A 781 15.08 -14.60 -19.17
C ILE A 781 15.59 -13.48 -20.07
N THR A 782 16.88 -13.15 -19.96
CA THR A 782 17.55 -12.24 -20.90
C THR A 782 18.10 -13.04 -22.07
N LEU A 783 17.80 -12.62 -23.30
CA LEU A 783 18.24 -13.28 -24.53
C LEU A 783 19.66 -12.85 -24.92
N ASP A 784 20.62 -13.01 -24.03
CA ASP A 784 22.05 -12.71 -24.25
C ASP A 784 22.82 -13.89 -24.87
N PHE A 785 22.10 -14.85 -25.43
CA PHE A 785 22.64 -16.11 -25.93
C PHE A 785 21.97 -16.58 -27.21
N SER A 786 22.67 -17.43 -27.94
CA SER A 786 22.18 -18.07 -29.16
C SER A 786 22.05 -19.57 -28.97
N GLY A 787 21.02 -20.18 -29.56
CA GLY A 787 20.79 -21.62 -29.47
C GLY A 787 19.95 -22.01 -28.25
N TRP A 788 19.74 -23.31 -28.09
CA TRP A 788 18.93 -23.86 -27.01
C TRP A 788 19.63 -23.82 -25.65
N ARG A 789 18.94 -23.29 -24.65
CA ARG A 789 19.29 -23.42 -23.23
C ARG A 789 18.06 -23.84 -22.44
N TYR A 790 18.29 -24.64 -21.40
CA TYR A 790 17.26 -25.02 -20.45
C TYR A 790 17.23 -24.05 -19.28
N PHE A 791 16.04 -23.67 -18.84
CA PHE A 791 15.81 -22.83 -17.67
C PHE A 791 14.89 -23.54 -16.69
N SER A 792 15.31 -23.54 -15.41
CA SER A 792 14.46 -23.87 -14.27
C SER A 792 14.12 -22.58 -13.53
N LEU A 793 12.88 -22.15 -13.62
CA LEU A 793 12.39 -20.87 -13.11
C LEU A 793 11.60 -21.14 -11.83
N VAL A 794 12.13 -20.74 -10.68
CA VAL A 794 11.52 -21.04 -9.37
C VAL A 794 11.15 -19.76 -8.64
N GLU A 795 12.16 -18.96 -8.27
CA GLU A 795 11.91 -17.73 -7.52
C GLU A 795 11.33 -16.67 -8.45
N PHE A 796 10.29 -15.99 -7.98
CA PHE A 796 9.70 -14.88 -8.70
C PHE A 796 10.71 -13.73 -8.79
N GLU A 797 10.83 -13.17 -9.97
CA GLU A 797 11.54 -11.92 -10.14
C GLU A 797 10.87 -10.82 -9.33
N SER A 798 11.66 -9.95 -8.72
CA SER A 798 11.15 -8.88 -7.86
C SER A 798 12.09 -7.68 -7.78
N GLU A 799 13.40 -7.88 -7.91
CA GLU A 799 14.36 -6.79 -7.84
C GLU A 799 14.28 -5.84 -9.04
N ARG A 800 14.06 -6.36 -10.25
CA ARG A 800 14.06 -5.57 -11.49
C ARG A 800 12.70 -5.04 -11.93
N ILE A 801 11.59 -5.53 -11.34
CA ILE A 801 10.23 -5.21 -11.81
C ILE A 801 10.00 -3.71 -11.89
N SER A 802 10.34 -2.98 -10.82
CA SER A 802 10.09 -1.54 -10.73
C SER A 802 10.96 -0.69 -11.66
N ASP A 803 12.02 -1.27 -12.22
CA ASP A 803 12.97 -0.60 -13.10
C ASP A 803 12.61 -0.78 -14.59
N LEU A 804 11.65 -1.66 -14.92
CA LEU A 804 11.36 -2.08 -16.30
C LEU A 804 10.14 -1.41 -16.95
N ALA A 805 9.47 -0.48 -16.25
CA ALA A 805 8.31 0.26 -16.74
C ALA A 805 7.18 -0.64 -17.27
N TRP A 806 6.90 -1.74 -16.55
CA TRP A 806 5.77 -2.61 -16.86
C TRP A 806 4.41 -1.89 -16.70
N PRO A 807 3.40 -2.23 -17.52
CA PRO A 807 2.07 -1.61 -17.46
C PRO A 807 1.14 -2.30 -16.46
N TYR A 808 1.69 -3.11 -15.55
CA TYR A 808 0.94 -3.93 -14.60
C TYR A 808 1.62 -3.94 -13.24
N GLY A 809 0.87 -4.43 -12.25
CA GLY A 809 1.31 -4.59 -10.88
C GLY A 809 1.24 -3.29 -10.09
N ASN A 810 0.51 -3.32 -8.98
CA ASN A 810 0.67 -2.31 -7.94
C ASN A 810 2.03 -2.55 -7.28
N ILE A 811 2.83 -1.49 -7.12
CA ILE A 811 4.18 -1.59 -6.58
C ILE A 811 4.21 -2.25 -5.19
N TYR A 812 3.20 -1.98 -4.36
CA TYR A 812 3.03 -2.62 -3.06
C TYR A 812 2.76 -4.12 -3.20
N SER A 813 1.74 -4.50 -3.97
CA SER A 813 1.29 -5.89 -4.12
C SER A 813 2.36 -6.79 -4.76
N ILE A 814 3.19 -6.26 -5.67
CA ILE A 814 4.30 -7.00 -6.30
C ILE A 814 5.28 -7.56 -5.27
N TYR A 815 5.52 -6.86 -4.16
CA TYR A 815 6.49 -7.30 -3.14
C TYR A 815 5.85 -8.12 -2.02
N ARG A 816 4.52 -8.13 -1.92
CA ARG A 816 3.76 -8.73 -0.82
C ARG A 816 2.99 -9.99 -1.21
N GLU A 817 2.34 -9.99 -2.36
CA GLU A 817 1.38 -11.03 -2.72
C GLU A 817 2.06 -12.28 -3.30
N GLY A 818 1.54 -13.45 -2.95
CA GLY A 818 1.92 -14.74 -3.53
C GLY A 818 0.91 -15.24 -4.58
N VAL A 819 1.32 -16.17 -5.42
CA VAL A 819 0.40 -16.85 -6.37
C VAL A 819 -0.28 -18.03 -5.67
N ASP A 820 -1.62 -18.08 -5.65
CA ASP A 820 -2.32 -19.32 -5.31
C ASP A 820 -2.29 -20.28 -6.50
N PHE A 821 -1.33 -21.21 -6.46
CA PHE A 821 -1.13 -22.22 -7.50
C PHE A 821 -2.31 -23.19 -7.63
N LYS A 822 -3.29 -23.22 -6.71
CA LYS A 822 -4.52 -24.03 -6.89
C LYS A 822 -5.47 -23.43 -7.92
N ALA A 823 -5.35 -22.13 -8.19
CA ALA A 823 -6.23 -21.37 -9.07
C ALA A 823 -5.43 -20.32 -9.86
N VAL A 824 -4.67 -20.77 -10.87
CA VAL A 824 -3.96 -19.90 -11.81
C VAL A 824 -4.89 -19.55 -12.96
N GLU A 825 -5.32 -18.29 -13.04
CA GLU A 825 -6.31 -17.86 -14.04
C GLU A 825 -5.70 -17.53 -15.40
N SER A 826 -4.41 -17.20 -15.49
CA SER A 826 -3.78 -16.93 -16.78
C SER A 826 -2.29 -17.25 -16.83
N PHE A 827 -1.81 -17.50 -18.05
CA PHE A 827 -0.41 -17.59 -18.42
C PHE A 827 -0.13 -16.61 -19.57
N SER A 828 0.95 -15.84 -19.47
CA SER A 828 1.34 -14.86 -20.48
C SER A 828 2.84 -14.89 -20.78
N LEU A 829 3.17 -14.77 -22.06
CA LEU A 829 4.50 -14.36 -22.51
C LEU A 829 4.54 -12.84 -22.61
N TRP A 830 5.53 -12.26 -21.98
CA TRP A 830 5.85 -10.85 -22.08
C TRP A 830 7.24 -10.66 -22.67
N CYS A 831 7.46 -9.56 -23.38
CA CYS A 831 8.80 -9.09 -23.71
C CYS A 831 9.01 -7.65 -23.23
N ASN A 832 10.27 -7.23 -23.10
CA ASN A 832 10.71 -5.87 -22.82
C ASN A 832 12.18 -5.70 -23.23
N ASN A 833 12.75 -4.50 -23.10
CA ASN A 833 14.14 -4.22 -23.47
C ASN A 833 14.50 -4.66 -24.90
N LEU A 834 13.54 -4.56 -25.83
CA LEU A 834 13.76 -4.83 -27.25
C LEU A 834 14.81 -3.86 -27.80
N PRO A 835 15.78 -4.31 -28.62
CA PRO A 835 16.76 -3.41 -29.17
C PRO A 835 16.08 -2.33 -30.03
N PRO A 836 16.51 -1.05 -29.94
CA PRO A 836 15.84 0.05 -30.63
C PRO A 836 15.82 -0.16 -32.15
N GLN A 837 14.66 0.03 -32.78
CA GLN A 837 14.47 -0.11 -34.23
C GLN A 837 14.79 -1.52 -34.79
N GLU A 838 14.83 -2.54 -33.92
CA GLU A 838 15.18 -3.91 -34.27
C GLU A 838 14.09 -4.90 -33.82
N GLU A 839 14.29 -6.16 -34.19
CA GLU A 839 13.42 -7.30 -33.89
C GLU A 839 14.18 -8.34 -33.09
N MET A 840 13.50 -8.98 -32.14
CA MET A 840 13.92 -10.21 -31.48
C MET A 840 13.02 -11.37 -31.90
N ALA A 841 13.59 -12.57 -31.92
CA ALA A 841 12.86 -13.81 -32.15
C ALA A 841 13.46 -14.95 -31.33
N CYS A 842 12.66 -15.56 -30.46
CA CYS A 842 13.05 -16.79 -29.76
C CYS A 842 12.07 -17.93 -30.07
N ALA A 843 12.51 -19.16 -29.84
CA ALA A 843 11.62 -20.32 -29.81
C ALA A 843 11.53 -20.90 -28.40
N LEU A 844 10.33 -21.24 -27.95
CA LEU A 844 10.08 -21.90 -26.67
C LEU A 844 9.55 -23.31 -26.92
N SER A 845 10.17 -24.31 -26.29
CA SER A 845 9.56 -25.63 -26.14
C SER A 845 8.38 -25.57 -25.14
N PRO A 846 7.56 -26.63 -25.01
CA PRO A 846 6.47 -26.65 -24.05
C PRO A 846 6.88 -26.18 -22.64
N VAL A 847 6.08 -25.31 -22.04
CA VAL A 847 6.29 -24.82 -20.68
C VAL A 847 5.63 -25.79 -19.72
N LYS A 848 6.40 -26.31 -18.76
CA LYS A 848 5.89 -27.28 -17.77
C LYS A 848 6.01 -26.74 -16.36
N ALA A 849 4.95 -26.91 -15.58
CA ALA A 849 4.98 -26.74 -14.13
C ALA A 849 5.57 -27.99 -13.48
N LEU A 850 6.57 -27.80 -12.62
CA LEU A 850 7.39 -28.87 -12.03
C LEU A 850 7.38 -28.81 -10.50
N PRO A 851 7.43 -29.97 -9.80
CA PRO A 851 7.59 -30.00 -8.36
C PRO A 851 9.01 -29.58 -7.94
N LEU A 852 9.10 -28.98 -6.76
CA LEU A 852 10.36 -28.63 -6.11
C LEU A 852 10.98 -29.86 -5.43
N VAL A 853 12.31 -29.92 -5.39
CA VAL A 853 13.09 -31.00 -4.77
C VAL A 853 14.05 -30.43 -3.73
N ASP A 854 14.14 -31.07 -2.58
CA ASP A 854 15.08 -30.71 -1.51
C ASP A 854 16.43 -31.41 -1.74
N LEU A 855 17.43 -30.66 -2.18
CA LEU A 855 18.78 -31.15 -2.51
C LEU A 855 19.85 -30.29 -1.82
N PRO A 856 20.71 -30.89 -0.99
CA PRO A 856 21.74 -30.13 -0.29
C PRO A 856 22.90 -29.76 -1.22
N LEU A 857 23.53 -28.61 -0.96
CA LEU A 857 24.85 -28.29 -1.49
C LEU A 857 25.90 -29.05 -0.69
N ARG A 858 26.73 -29.84 -1.37
CA ARG A 858 27.77 -30.65 -0.72
C ARG A 858 29.14 -30.10 -1.02
N ASN A 859 29.89 -29.83 0.05
CA ASN A 859 31.26 -29.35 -0.01
C ASN A 859 31.48 -28.19 -1.00
N PRO A 860 30.72 -27.07 -0.89
CA PRO A 860 30.79 -26.01 -1.86
C PRO A 860 32.19 -25.39 -1.94
N VAL A 861 32.53 -24.90 -3.12
CA VAL A 861 33.82 -24.29 -3.46
C VAL A 861 33.56 -22.96 -4.15
N LEU A 862 34.17 -21.90 -3.60
CA LEU A 862 34.23 -20.60 -4.24
C LEU A 862 35.64 -20.36 -4.76
N THR A 863 35.76 -19.91 -6.00
CA THR A 863 37.02 -19.47 -6.59
C THR A 863 36.91 -17.99 -6.94
N ILE A 864 37.83 -17.16 -6.46
CA ILE A 864 37.95 -15.75 -6.84
C ILE A 864 39.35 -15.52 -7.39
N ASN A 865 39.46 -15.01 -8.63
CA ASN A 865 40.74 -14.71 -9.28
C ASN A 865 41.74 -15.89 -9.25
N GLY A 866 41.22 -17.13 -9.30
CA GLY A 866 42.01 -18.36 -9.26
C GLY A 866 42.38 -18.88 -7.86
N VAL A 867 42.01 -18.18 -6.78
CA VAL A 867 42.19 -18.65 -5.39
C VAL A 867 40.92 -19.39 -4.95
N GLU A 868 41.08 -20.63 -4.49
CA GLU A 868 39.97 -21.50 -4.07
C GLU A 868 39.77 -21.49 -2.56
N LEU A 869 38.50 -21.48 -2.16
CA LEU A 869 38.04 -21.64 -0.80
C LEU A 869 36.96 -22.72 -0.74
N ARG A 870 37.19 -23.78 0.04
CA ARG A 870 36.31 -24.95 0.15
C ARG A 870 35.71 -25.08 1.55
N PHE A 871 34.42 -25.39 1.62
CA PHE A 871 33.71 -25.60 2.87
C PHE A 871 33.37 -27.09 3.01
N HIS A 872 33.90 -27.78 4.02
CA HIS A 872 33.61 -29.20 4.28
C HIS A 872 32.31 -29.38 5.07
N VAL A 873 31.18 -29.12 4.43
CA VAL A 873 29.86 -29.15 5.05
C VAL A 873 28.77 -29.42 4.01
N GLU A 874 27.64 -29.97 4.46
CA GLU A 874 26.40 -30.02 3.68
C GLU A 874 25.50 -28.84 4.08
N ILE A 875 25.05 -28.05 3.10
CA ILE A 875 24.11 -26.94 3.29
C ILE A 875 22.75 -27.41 2.77
N LEU A 876 21.78 -27.61 3.68
CA LEU A 876 20.43 -28.06 3.34
C LEU A 876 19.60 -26.92 2.74
N CYS A 877 18.59 -27.21 1.91
CA CYS A 877 17.72 -26.19 1.34
C CYS A 877 17.12 -25.28 2.43
N GLY A 878 17.16 -23.97 2.18
CA GLY A 878 16.70 -22.93 3.11
C GLY A 878 17.65 -22.63 4.28
N THR A 879 18.83 -23.25 4.32
CA THR A 879 19.91 -22.89 5.25
C THR A 879 20.96 -22.03 4.55
N SER A 880 21.72 -21.27 5.33
CA SER A 880 22.75 -20.37 4.80
C SER A 880 24.07 -20.52 5.55
N LEU A 881 25.18 -20.52 4.81
CA LEU A 881 26.52 -20.43 5.37
C LEU A 881 27.03 -19.02 5.19
N GLU A 882 27.54 -18.41 6.26
CA GLU A 882 28.23 -17.11 6.22
C GLU A 882 29.69 -17.28 6.60
N LEU A 883 30.59 -16.66 5.84
CA LEU A 883 32.00 -16.52 6.19
C LEU A 883 32.17 -15.32 7.12
N HIS A 884 32.81 -15.55 8.25
CA HIS A 884 33.19 -14.57 9.27
C HIS A 884 34.73 -14.46 9.34
N ASP A 885 35.23 -13.72 10.33
CA ASP A 885 36.67 -13.41 10.45
C ASP A 885 37.59 -14.63 10.43
N ALA A 886 38.78 -14.45 9.85
CA ALA A 886 39.90 -15.40 9.88
C ALA A 886 39.53 -16.81 9.40
N ASN A 887 38.76 -16.89 8.30
CA ASN A 887 38.38 -18.12 7.60
C ASN A 887 37.35 -19.00 8.35
N THR A 888 36.71 -18.45 9.38
CA THR A 888 35.67 -19.13 10.15
C THR A 888 34.34 -19.01 9.44
N TRP A 889 33.59 -20.10 9.30
CA TRP A 889 32.23 -20.06 8.78
C TRP A 889 31.22 -20.52 9.82
N ILE A 890 30.00 -20.03 9.70
CA ILE A 890 28.85 -20.44 10.50
C ILE A 890 27.72 -20.85 9.55
N LEU A 891 27.16 -22.03 9.77
CA LEU A 891 25.97 -22.53 9.08
C LEU A 891 24.74 -22.22 9.93
N TYR A 892 23.82 -21.46 9.37
CA TYR A 892 22.55 -21.09 9.98
C TYR A 892 21.38 -21.87 9.39
N GLY A 893 20.51 -22.34 10.26
CA GLY A 893 19.28 -23.04 9.89
C GLY A 893 18.19 -22.11 9.38
N LYS A 894 17.06 -22.70 9.00
CA LYS A 894 15.92 -22.00 8.39
C LYS A 894 15.35 -20.89 9.27
N LYS A 895 15.53 -20.97 10.60
CA LYS A 895 15.05 -19.97 11.58
C LYS A 895 16.17 -19.07 12.10
N GLY A 896 17.37 -19.17 11.52
CA GLY A 896 18.57 -18.41 11.89
C GLY A 896 19.36 -18.96 13.07
N GLU A 897 19.02 -20.15 13.57
CA GLU A 897 19.78 -20.87 14.58
C GLU A 897 21.15 -21.31 14.03
N GLU A 898 22.19 -21.29 14.86
CA GLU A 898 23.48 -21.87 14.47
C GLU A 898 23.40 -23.41 14.48
N LEU A 899 23.62 -24.02 13.32
CA LEU A 899 23.65 -25.47 13.13
C LEU A 899 25.07 -26.04 13.24
N ALA A 900 26.05 -25.32 12.69
CA ALA A 900 27.45 -25.73 12.71
C ALA A 900 28.37 -24.51 12.55
N ARG A 901 29.63 -24.70 12.94
CA ARG A 901 30.73 -23.77 12.66
C ARG A 901 31.98 -24.54 12.30
N GLY A 902 32.85 -23.94 11.51
CA GLY A 902 34.11 -24.55 11.13
C GLY A 902 35.09 -23.55 10.50
N THR A 903 36.16 -24.08 9.94
CA THR A 903 37.15 -23.30 9.19
C THR A 903 37.15 -23.82 7.75
N ALA A 904 37.19 -22.92 6.77
CA ALA A 904 37.27 -23.31 5.38
C ALA A 904 38.69 -23.79 5.01
N GLU A 905 38.80 -24.66 4.01
CA GLU A 905 40.07 -25.10 3.44
C GLU A 905 40.48 -24.13 2.33
N GLY A 906 41.70 -23.57 2.45
CA GLY A 906 42.23 -22.56 1.52
C GLY A 906 42.52 -21.23 2.22
N GLU A 907 43.07 -20.28 1.46
CA GLU A 907 43.22 -18.89 1.91
C GLU A 907 41.94 -18.11 1.58
N VAL A 908 41.53 -17.19 2.46
CA VAL A 908 40.38 -16.31 2.17
C VAL A 908 40.74 -15.49 0.93
N PRO A 909 39.94 -15.57 -0.15
CA PRO A 909 40.24 -14.85 -1.38
C PRO A 909 40.16 -13.34 -1.17
N ILE A 910 40.93 -12.62 -1.98
CA ILE A 910 40.95 -11.16 -2.00
C ILE A 910 40.05 -10.65 -3.12
N LEU A 911 39.19 -9.69 -2.78
CA LEU A 911 38.53 -8.83 -3.75
C LEU A 911 39.48 -7.68 -4.10
N GLU A 912 39.93 -7.64 -5.36
CA GLU A 912 40.66 -6.50 -5.90
C GLU A 912 39.68 -5.36 -6.23
N GLU A 913 40.15 -4.12 -6.30
CA GLU A 913 39.34 -3.00 -6.81
C GLU A 913 38.97 -3.25 -8.29
N GLY A 914 37.71 -3.05 -8.65
CA GLY A 914 37.17 -3.34 -9.98
C GLY A 914 36.82 -4.82 -10.20
N ALA A 915 37.07 -5.32 -11.42
CA ALA A 915 36.57 -6.64 -11.84
C ALA A 915 37.28 -7.83 -11.17
N ASN A 916 36.49 -8.74 -10.61
CA ASN A 916 36.91 -10.00 -10.00
C ASN A 916 36.20 -11.18 -10.69
N GLN A 917 36.96 -12.19 -11.10
CA GLN A 917 36.41 -13.40 -11.72
C GLN A 917 35.98 -14.41 -10.66
N ILE A 918 34.70 -14.76 -10.65
CA ILE A 918 34.10 -15.64 -9.64
C ILE A 918 33.67 -16.94 -10.31
N ARG A 919 33.95 -18.07 -9.65
CA ARG A 919 33.39 -19.37 -9.99
C ARG A 919 32.88 -20.06 -8.75
N PHE A 920 31.71 -20.69 -8.84
CA PHE A 920 31.14 -21.48 -7.76
C PHE A 920 30.90 -22.93 -8.21
N ALA A 921 31.13 -23.87 -7.31
CA ALA A 921 30.93 -25.30 -7.56
C ALA A 921 30.57 -26.04 -6.28
N TRP A 922 30.06 -27.27 -6.42
CA TRP A 922 29.83 -28.21 -5.32
C TRP A 922 29.97 -29.65 -5.83
N ASP A 923 30.00 -30.60 -4.91
CA ASP A 923 30.07 -32.03 -5.26
C ASP A 923 28.71 -32.52 -5.79
N ILE A 924 28.69 -33.05 -7.01
CA ILE A 924 27.48 -33.57 -7.66
C ILE A 924 27.15 -34.96 -7.11
N ASN A 925 25.89 -35.19 -6.72
CA ASN A 925 25.38 -36.51 -6.37
C ASN A 925 23.95 -36.73 -6.88
N GLY A 926 23.81 -37.48 -7.97
CA GLY A 926 22.52 -37.76 -8.62
C GLY A 926 22.31 -36.98 -9.92
N ASP A 927 21.14 -37.18 -10.53
CA ASP A 927 20.79 -36.64 -11.86
C ASP A 927 20.05 -35.28 -11.80
N VAL A 928 19.79 -34.76 -10.59
CA VAL A 928 19.12 -33.47 -10.36
C VAL A 928 20.12 -32.51 -9.74
N GLU A 929 20.21 -31.30 -10.28
CA GLU A 929 21.15 -30.28 -9.80
C GLU A 929 20.58 -29.54 -8.58
N ALA A 930 21.43 -29.39 -7.57
CA ALA A 930 21.17 -28.45 -6.47
C ALA A 930 21.29 -27.01 -6.98
N ARG A 931 20.73 -26.06 -6.23
CA ARG A 931 20.73 -24.63 -6.60
C ARG A 931 21.26 -23.80 -5.44
N ALA A 932 21.95 -22.71 -5.75
CA ALA A 932 22.55 -21.84 -4.75
C ALA A 932 22.32 -20.36 -5.04
N ARG A 933 22.26 -19.54 -4.00
CA ARG A 933 22.47 -18.08 -4.09
C ARG A 933 23.77 -17.75 -3.37
N VAL A 934 24.71 -17.13 -4.08
CA VAL A 934 26.00 -16.67 -3.54
C VAL A 934 25.95 -15.16 -3.45
N THR A 935 26.20 -14.62 -2.25
CA THR A 935 26.31 -13.18 -2.00
C THR A 935 27.74 -12.86 -1.60
N LEU A 936 28.39 -11.94 -2.31
CA LEU A 936 29.71 -11.39 -1.95
C LEU A 936 29.54 -9.96 -1.44
N ARG A 937 30.33 -9.56 -0.43
CA ARG A 937 30.32 -8.19 0.09
C ARG A 937 31.69 -7.54 0.06
N SER A 938 31.72 -6.27 -0.29
CA SER A 938 32.84 -5.36 -0.02
C SER A 938 32.40 -4.12 0.76
N LEU A 939 33.33 -3.54 1.52
CA LEU A 939 33.12 -2.36 2.36
C LEU A 939 34.04 -1.22 1.94
N GLY A 940 33.49 0.00 1.89
CA GLY A 940 34.22 1.23 1.68
C GLY A 940 34.89 1.76 2.95
N GLY A 941 35.55 2.90 2.82
CA GLY A 941 36.05 3.68 3.95
C GLY A 941 34.92 4.28 4.79
N THR A 942 35.22 4.67 6.03
CA THR A 942 34.26 5.35 6.91
C THR A 942 33.78 6.67 6.32
N LEU A 943 32.47 6.95 6.43
CA LEU A 943 31.91 8.27 6.12
C LEU A 943 32.48 9.33 7.08
N ALA A 944 33.02 10.41 6.53
CA ALA A 944 33.44 11.55 7.33
C ALA A 944 32.21 12.33 7.83
N ALA A 945 32.17 12.66 9.12
CA ALA A 945 31.29 13.70 9.63
C ALA A 945 31.93 15.07 9.34
N ASP A 946 31.12 16.05 8.96
CA ASP A 946 31.56 17.44 8.76
C ASP A 946 31.89 18.16 10.07
#